data_AF-A0ABD1VCY2-F1
#
_entry.id   AF-A0ABD1VCY2-F1
#
_cell.length_a   1.000
_cell.length_b   1.000
_cell.length_c   1.000
_cell.angle_alpha   90.00
_cell.angle_beta   90.00
_cell.angle_gamma   90.00
#
_symmetry.space_group_name_H-M   'P 1'
#
loop_
_entity.id
_entity.type
_entity.pdbx_description
1 polymer ?
#
loop_
_entity_poly.entity_id
_entity_poly.type
_entity_poly.pdbx_seq_one_letter_code
_entity_poly.pdbx_strand_id
1 'polypeptide(L)'
;MELIHCSSLSNCTPKFPPTNSFHFGKIGVSEKSFSISVKKPNSLLIVNNASDRGDAETAVVVEKPPPKLRRFEVFSGHPTPFGATPRDGGVNFVISSSNATSATLCLISLSDLSEKRVTEQISLNPLTNKTGDVWHVFLTGDFENMVYGYKFDGKFSPEEGHYFDSSQILIDPYAKAIVSRGEYGTLGPEEDCWPQMACAVPSDNDEFDWEGDLPLKFPQRDLIIYEMHVRGFTRHESSKTKFPGTYLGVVEKLDHLTKLGVNCIELMPCHEFNELEYYSYNSVLGDYKMNFWGYSTISFFSPMARYSSAGIGNYGLGAVNEFKHLVREAHKRGIEVIMDVVFNHTAEGNENGPLLSFRGVDNSVFYMLAPKGEFYNYSGCGNTFNCNHPIVRQFILECLRYWVTEMHVDGFRFDLASILTRSSSLWDAVNAYGNAAWDCGGLYQVGMFPHWGVWSEWNGKYRDVARQFIKGTDGFSGAFAECLCGSPNLYQEGGRKPWNSINFVCAHDGFTLADLTMYNTKHNLANGEENKDGENHNNSWNCGQEGEFVNTSVKKLRRRQMRNFFLCLMVSQGVPMIYMGDEYGHTKGGNNNTYCHDNFINYFRWDKMEEFSSDFFRFCCHMTKFRHECESLGLNDFPTAERLQWHGQTTAVPDWSDASRFVAFTLIDASKGELYVAFNASHIPVIVSLP
;
A
#
# COMPACT_ATOMS: atom_id res chain seq x y z
N MET A 1 10.39 -7.50 13.55
CA MET A 1 9.40 -6.41 13.42
C MET A 1 10.14 -5.10 13.45
N GLU A 2 10.54 -4.67 12.27
CA GLU A 2 11.01 -3.32 12.05
C GLU A 2 9.80 -2.39 11.87
N LEU A 3 9.92 -1.16 12.39
CA LEU A 3 8.85 -0.16 12.30
C LEU A 3 9.46 1.13 11.72
N ILE A 4 9.08 1.44 10.48
CA ILE A 4 9.56 2.59 9.74
C ILE A 4 8.44 3.63 9.66
N HIS A 5 8.72 4.84 10.12
CA HIS A 5 7.84 6.00 10.03
C HIS A 5 8.13 6.77 8.74
N CYS A 6 7.10 7.07 7.96
CA CYS A 6 7.18 8.01 6.84
C CYS A 6 6.30 9.25 7.05
N SER A 7 6.83 10.41 6.64
CA SER A 7 6.12 11.70 6.55
C SER A 7 6.40 12.44 5.23
N SER A 8 6.69 11.71 4.14
CA SER A 8 6.81 12.34 2.81
C SER A 8 5.45 12.43 2.15
N LEU A 9 5.12 13.62 1.65
CA LEU A 9 4.02 13.86 0.73
C LEU A 9 4.59 14.44 -0.57
N SER A 10 4.47 13.71 -1.67
CA SER A 10 3.96 14.37 -2.88
C SER A 10 2.54 14.88 -2.60
N ASN A 11 2.09 15.92 -3.29
CA ASN A 11 0.66 16.27 -3.32
C ASN A 11 -0.11 15.21 -4.13
N CYS A 12 -0.38 14.05 -3.52
CA CYS A 12 -1.16 12.94 -4.06
C CYS A 12 -2.64 13.09 -3.67
N THR A 13 -3.27 14.17 -4.09
CA THR A 13 -4.70 14.40 -3.83
C THR A 13 -5.46 14.44 -5.15
N PRO A 14 -5.92 13.29 -5.69
CA PRO A 14 -6.89 13.29 -6.78
C PRO A 14 -8.14 14.03 -6.30
N LYS A 15 -8.36 15.23 -6.82
CA LYS A 15 -9.59 15.98 -6.53
C LYS A 15 -10.75 15.28 -7.21
N PHE A 16 -11.61 14.64 -6.42
CA PHE A 16 -12.90 14.14 -6.88
C PHE A 16 -13.62 15.26 -7.67
N PRO A 17 -13.86 15.10 -8.98
CA PRO A 17 -14.62 16.08 -9.73
C PRO A 17 -16.07 16.05 -9.22
N PRO A 18 -16.76 17.20 -9.09
CA PRO A 18 -18.19 17.18 -8.87
C PRO A 18 -18.85 16.44 -10.04
N THR A 19 -19.76 15.51 -9.74
CA THR A 19 -20.46 14.71 -10.74
C THR A 19 -21.32 15.61 -11.63
N ASN A 20 -20.78 16.03 -12.78
CA ASN A 20 -21.57 16.68 -13.82
C ASN A 20 -22.59 15.67 -14.34
N SER A 21 -23.87 15.98 -14.17
CA SER A 21 -24.97 15.19 -14.70
C SER A 21 -24.93 15.19 -16.23
N PHE A 22 -24.61 14.04 -16.82
CA PHE A 22 -24.58 13.89 -18.28
C PHE A 22 -25.99 14.07 -18.87
N HIS A 23 -26.28 15.27 -19.36
CA HIS A 23 -27.45 15.55 -20.18
C HIS A 23 -27.28 14.95 -21.58
N PHE A 24 -27.71 13.69 -21.73
CA PHE A 24 -27.87 13.08 -23.05
C PHE A 24 -28.99 13.79 -23.84
N GLY A 25 -28.58 14.54 -24.86
CA GLY A 25 -29.49 15.16 -25.82
C GLY A 25 -30.26 14.11 -26.60
N LYS A 26 -31.60 14.12 -26.49
CA LYS A 26 -32.48 13.23 -27.27
C LYS A 26 -32.45 13.61 -28.75
N ILE A 27 -31.89 12.74 -29.58
CA ILE A 27 -32.18 12.73 -31.03
C ILE A 27 -33.13 11.56 -31.27
N GLY A 28 -34.36 11.88 -31.68
CA GLY A 28 -35.40 10.88 -31.91
C GLY A 28 -35.33 10.26 -33.29
N VAL A 29 -35.51 8.94 -33.35
CA VAL A 29 -35.90 8.21 -34.56
C VAL A 29 -37.10 7.36 -34.20
N SER A 30 -38.16 7.41 -35.01
CA SER A 30 -39.38 6.64 -34.80
C SER A 30 -39.28 5.28 -35.47
N GLU A 31 -39.77 4.22 -34.82
CA GLU A 31 -40.27 3.06 -35.55
C GLU A 31 -41.36 2.30 -34.80
N LYS A 32 -42.07 1.43 -35.53
CA LYS A 32 -43.47 1.08 -35.27
C LYS A 32 -43.66 -0.12 -34.37
N SER A 33 -44.78 -0.13 -33.66
CA SER A 33 -45.26 -1.24 -32.85
C SER A 33 -45.69 -2.45 -33.67
N PHE A 34 -45.33 -3.64 -33.19
CA PHE A 34 -46.07 -4.88 -33.43
C PHE A 34 -46.14 -5.69 -32.13
N SER A 35 -47.34 -6.08 -31.73
CA SER A 35 -47.59 -6.89 -30.54
C SER A 35 -47.93 -8.32 -30.94
N ILE A 36 -47.27 -9.31 -30.31
CA ILE A 36 -47.63 -10.73 -30.43
C ILE A 36 -47.78 -11.29 -29.02
N SER A 37 -49.00 -11.75 -28.72
CA SER A 37 -49.35 -12.41 -27.46
C SER A 37 -49.20 -13.92 -27.62
N VAL A 38 -48.44 -14.57 -26.74
CA VAL A 38 -48.33 -16.04 -26.68
C VAL A 38 -48.71 -16.52 -25.28
N LYS A 39 -49.89 -17.13 -25.16
CA LYS A 39 -50.31 -17.86 -23.95
C LYS A 39 -49.73 -19.28 -23.98
N LYS A 40 -49.17 -19.74 -22.85
CA LYS A 40 -48.86 -21.16 -22.65
C LYS A 40 -50.12 -21.93 -22.19
N PRO A 41 -50.33 -23.19 -22.60
CA PRO A 41 -51.48 -23.99 -22.19
C PRO A 41 -51.23 -24.76 -20.88
N ASN A 42 -52.25 -24.87 -20.03
CA ASN A 42 -52.28 -25.84 -18.93
C ASN A 42 -52.82 -27.18 -19.46
N SER A 43 -52.13 -28.27 -19.16
CA SER A 43 -52.59 -29.63 -19.44
C SER A 43 -53.51 -30.14 -18.32
N LEU A 44 -54.77 -30.42 -18.65
CA LEU A 44 -55.72 -31.15 -17.80
C LEU A 44 -55.83 -32.59 -18.31
N LEU A 45 -55.50 -33.56 -17.45
CA LEU A 45 -55.74 -34.98 -17.69
C LEU A 45 -57.09 -35.37 -17.06
N ILE A 46 -58.01 -35.85 -17.89
CA ILE A 46 -59.30 -36.39 -17.46
C ILE A 46 -59.16 -37.91 -17.36
N VAL A 47 -59.51 -38.48 -16.21
CA VAL A 47 -59.71 -39.93 -16.04
C VAL A 47 -61.08 -40.14 -15.39
N ASN A 48 -62.00 -40.75 -16.15
CA ASN A 48 -63.26 -41.24 -15.60
C ASN A 48 -63.08 -42.67 -15.10
N ASN A 49 -63.60 -42.97 -13.91
CA ASN A 49 -64.18 -44.27 -13.60
C ASN A 49 -65.27 -44.07 -12.55
N ALA A 50 -66.36 -44.84 -12.68
CA ALA A 50 -67.56 -44.68 -11.86
C ALA A 50 -67.77 -45.91 -10.98
N SER A 51 -68.02 -45.71 -9.68
CA SER A 51 -68.93 -46.56 -8.89
C SER A 51 -69.13 -46.03 -7.46
N ASP A 52 -70.40 -46.03 -7.06
CA ASP A 52 -70.91 -46.20 -5.70
C ASP A 52 -70.83 -45.10 -4.62
N ARG A 53 -71.77 -45.25 -3.68
CA ARG A 53 -72.25 -44.29 -2.68
C ARG A 53 -71.52 -44.43 -1.35
N GLY A 54 -71.36 -43.32 -0.64
CA GLY A 54 -71.08 -43.33 0.80
C GLY A 54 -70.71 -41.94 1.31
N ASP A 55 -71.56 -41.35 2.15
CA ASP A 55 -71.20 -40.14 2.90
C ASP A 55 -70.11 -40.47 3.91
N ALA A 56 -68.96 -39.79 3.82
CA ALA A 56 -67.90 -39.84 4.81
C ALA A 56 -67.20 -38.48 4.90
N GLU A 57 -67.19 -37.89 6.10
CA GLU A 57 -66.44 -36.66 6.36
C GLU A 57 -64.93 -36.94 6.31
N THR A 58 -64.30 -36.67 5.17
CA THR A 58 -62.83 -36.63 5.09
C THR A 58 -62.31 -35.36 5.76
N ALA A 59 -61.86 -35.50 7.01
CA ALA A 59 -61.04 -34.49 7.66
C ALA A 59 -59.74 -34.28 6.86
N VAL A 60 -59.56 -33.10 6.27
CA VAL A 60 -58.34 -32.75 5.55
C VAL A 60 -57.24 -32.49 6.57
N VAL A 61 -56.43 -33.51 6.84
CA VAL A 61 -55.12 -33.31 7.47
C VAL A 61 -54.25 -32.57 6.46
N VAL A 62 -54.12 -31.26 6.65
CA VAL A 62 -53.10 -30.47 5.97
C VAL A 62 -51.76 -30.88 6.57
N GLU A 63 -51.11 -31.88 5.99
CA GLU A 63 -49.69 -32.11 6.21
C GLU A 63 -48.97 -30.80 5.87
N LYS A 64 -48.39 -30.15 6.89
CA LYS A 64 -47.43 -29.09 6.63
C LYS A 64 -46.35 -29.69 5.75
N PRO A 65 -45.95 -29.03 4.64
CA PRO A 65 -44.79 -29.49 3.89
C PRO A 65 -43.62 -29.63 4.86
N PRO A 66 -42.80 -30.70 4.75
CA PRO A 66 -41.67 -30.89 5.65
C PRO A 66 -40.85 -29.60 5.66
N PRO A 67 -40.39 -29.13 6.84
CA PRO A 67 -39.60 -27.92 6.89
C PRO A 67 -38.43 -28.07 5.92
N LYS A 68 -38.26 -27.11 5.00
CA LYS A 68 -37.06 -27.05 4.17
C LYS A 68 -35.87 -27.15 5.12
N LEU A 69 -35.09 -28.22 5.01
CA LEU A 69 -33.80 -28.34 5.68
C LEU A 69 -33.02 -27.08 5.29
N ARG A 70 -32.72 -26.24 6.27
CA ARG A 70 -31.90 -25.04 6.03
C ARG A 70 -30.52 -25.54 5.61
N ARG A 71 -29.91 -24.90 4.61
CA ARG A 71 -28.55 -25.24 4.16
C ARG A 71 -27.50 -25.11 5.28
N PHE A 72 -27.81 -24.28 6.28
CA PHE A 72 -26.97 -24.05 7.45
C PHE A 72 -27.79 -24.19 8.74
N GLU A 73 -27.20 -24.83 9.75
CA GLU A 73 -27.67 -24.75 11.13
C GLU A 73 -27.06 -23.51 11.81
N VAL A 74 -27.83 -22.84 12.66
CA VAL A 74 -27.47 -21.51 13.20
C VAL A 74 -27.39 -21.57 14.72
N PHE A 75 -26.23 -21.20 15.26
CA PHE A 75 -25.93 -21.19 16.69
C PHE A 75 -25.46 -19.80 17.15
N SER A 76 -25.44 -19.56 18.46
CA SER A 76 -24.97 -18.29 19.03
C SER A 76 -23.53 -17.92 18.63
N GLY A 77 -22.63 -18.91 18.56
CA GLY A 77 -21.20 -18.65 18.33
C GLY A 77 -20.52 -17.91 19.47
N HIS A 78 -19.34 -17.35 19.18
CA HIS A 78 -18.47 -16.69 20.15
C HIS A 78 -18.05 -15.29 19.68
N PRO A 79 -17.90 -14.31 20.59
CA PRO A 79 -17.52 -12.93 20.24
C PRO A 79 -16.04 -12.74 19.90
N THR A 80 -15.24 -13.80 19.83
CA THR A 80 -13.81 -13.76 19.44
C THR A 80 -13.40 -15.08 18.78
N PRO A 81 -12.35 -15.09 17.93
CA PRO A 81 -11.65 -13.92 17.37
C PRO A 81 -12.54 -13.11 16.41
N PHE A 82 -12.12 -11.92 16.00
CA PHE A 82 -12.82 -11.13 14.98
C PHE A 82 -12.65 -11.72 13.57
N GLY A 83 -13.64 -11.47 12.71
CA GLY A 83 -13.72 -11.99 11.34
C GLY A 83 -14.46 -13.33 11.23
N ALA A 84 -14.33 -13.98 10.08
CA ALA A 84 -14.67 -15.39 9.93
C ALA A 84 -13.49 -16.29 10.38
N THR A 85 -13.77 -17.35 11.12
CA THR A 85 -12.78 -18.33 11.56
C THR A 85 -13.39 -19.74 11.52
N PRO A 86 -12.74 -20.71 10.86
CA PRO A 86 -13.24 -22.08 10.80
C PRO A 86 -12.99 -22.74 12.16
N ARG A 87 -13.96 -23.53 12.61
CA ARG A 87 -13.99 -24.09 13.97
C ARG A 87 -15.05 -25.18 14.10
N ASP A 88 -14.73 -26.26 14.83
CA ASP A 88 -15.70 -27.29 15.25
C ASP A 88 -16.57 -27.85 14.08
N GLY A 89 -16.04 -27.90 12.85
CA GLY A 89 -16.74 -28.35 11.64
C GLY A 89 -17.70 -27.32 11.02
N GLY A 90 -17.56 -26.04 11.37
CA GLY A 90 -18.31 -24.91 10.82
C GLY A 90 -17.47 -23.63 10.81
N VAL A 91 -18.12 -22.47 10.72
CA VAL A 91 -17.45 -21.16 10.72
C VAL A 91 -18.10 -20.24 11.74
N ASN A 92 -17.28 -19.62 12.59
CA ASN A 92 -17.68 -18.58 13.53
C ASN A 92 -17.41 -17.21 12.90
N PHE A 93 -18.45 -16.40 12.76
CA PHE A 93 -18.43 -15.08 12.12
C PHE A 93 -18.61 -13.99 13.18
N VAL A 94 -17.72 -13.00 13.23
CA VAL A 94 -17.66 -12.01 14.32
C VAL A 94 -17.31 -10.61 13.80
N ILE A 95 -18.13 -9.61 14.12
CA ILE A 95 -17.92 -8.22 13.67
C ILE A 95 -18.37 -7.22 14.73
N SER A 96 -17.61 -6.14 14.91
CA SER A 96 -17.92 -5.07 15.87
C SER A 96 -18.79 -3.99 15.22
N SER A 97 -19.92 -3.66 15.83
CA SER A 97 -20.72 -2.47 15.50
C SER A 97 -21.55 -2.06 16.73
N SER A 98 -21.15 -0.93 17.33
CA SER A 98 -21.77 -0.37 18.52
C SER A 98 -23.12 0.25 18.16
N ASN A 99 -23.18 1.03 17.08
CA ASN A 99 -24.33 1.86 16.72
C ASN A 99 -25.39 1.15 15.85
N ALA A 100 -25.12 -0.05 15.32
CA ALA A 100 -26.13 -0.81 14.55
C ALA A 100 -27.27 -1.34 15.44
N THR A 101 -28.50 -1.22 14.95
CA THR A 101 -29.72 -1.78 15.57
C THR A 101 -29.95 -3.24 15.19
N SER A 102 -29.50 -3.66 14.00
CA SER A 102 -29.47 -5.07 13.60
C SER A 102 -28.30 -5.38 12.67
N ALA A 103 -27.89 -6.64 12.64
CA ALA A 103 -26.91 -7.18 11.70
C ALA A 103 -27.47 -8.44 11.02
N THR A 104 -27.19 -8.60 9.73
CA THR A 104 -27.53 -9.80 8.95
C THR A 104 -26.30 -10.27 8.19
N LEU A 105 -25.86 -11.50 8.48
CA LEU A 105 -24.83 -12.18 7.71
C LEU A 105 -25.44 -12.65 6.38
N CYS A 106 -24.82 -12.26 5.28
CA CYS A 106 -25.21 -12.59 3.92
C CYS A 106 -24.24 -13.64 3.38
N LEU A 107 -24.75 -14.82 2.99
CA LEU A 107 -24.00 -15.83 2.26
C LEU A 107 -24.41 -15.77 0.78
N ILE A 108 -23.41 -15.74 -0.09
CA ILE A 108 -23.56 -15.35 -1.49
C ILE A 108 -22.78 -16.36 -2.33
N SER A 109 -23.46 -17.03 -3.26
CA SER A 109 -22.80 -17.86 -4.28
C SER A 109 -22.15 -16.96 -5.34
N LEU A 110 -21.06 -17.41 -5.98
CA LEU A 110 -20.35 -16.60 -6.98
C LEU A 110 -21.24 -16.10 -8.14
N SER A 111 -22.25 -16.87 -8.55
CA SER A 111 -23.24 -16.45 -9.56
C SER A 111 -24.17 -15.34 -9.07
N ASP A 112 -24.51 -15.36 -7.78
CA ASP A 112 -25.39 -14.36 -7.18
C ASP A 112 -24.62 -13.05 -6.89
N LEU A 113 -23.31 -13.14 -6.61
CA LEU A 113 -22.44 -11.99 -6.39
C LEU A 113 -22.42 -11.04 -7.60
N SER A 114 -22.28 -11.59 -8.82
CA SER A 114 -22.32 -10.80 -10.07
C SER A 114 -23.66 -10.13 -10.33
N GLU A 115 -24.75 -10.65 -9.76
CA GLU A 115 -26.10 -10.08 -9.87
C GLU A 115 -26.48 -9.21 -8.65
N LYS A 116 -25.53 -8.95 -7.74
CA LYS A 116 -25.73 -8.24 -6.46
C LYS A 116 -26.86 -8.85 -5.61
N ARG A 117 -27.09 -10.17 -5.73
CA ARG A 117 -28.10 -10.95 -4.97
C ARG A 117 -27.46 -11.66 -3.77
N VAL A 118 -28.24 -11.89 -2.72
CA VAL A 118 -27.84 -12.72 -1.57
C VAL A 118 -28.51 -14.09 -1.69
N THR A 119 -27.74 -15.16 -1.55
CA THR A 119 -28.25 -16.54 -1.67
C THR A 119 -28.94 -16.99 -0.37
N GLU A 120 -28.35 -16.73 0.79
CA GLU A 120 -28.93 -17.00 2.11
C GLU A 120 -28.67 -15.83 3.08
N GLN A 121 -29.68 -15.45 3.86
CA GLN A 121 -29.60 -14.36 4.84
C GLN A 121 -29.84 -14.90 6.25
N ILE A 122 -28.87 -14.69 7.13
CA ILE A 122 -28.93 -15.07 8.54
C ILE A 122 -28.99 -13.79 9.37
N SER A 123 -30.19 -13.40 9.81
CA SER A 123 -30.37 -12.26 10.73
C SER A 123 -29.91 -12.63 12.14
N LEU A 124 -29.01 -11.82 12.71
CA LEU A 124 -28.47 -12.05 14.05
C LEU A 124 -29.43 -11.50 15.11
N ASN A 125 -29.84 -12.35 16.05
CA ASN A 125 -30.72 -11.94 17.15
C ASN A 125 -29.90 -11.14 18.20
N PRO A 126 -30.23 -9.87 18.49
CA PRO A 126 -29.47 -9.04 19.43
C PRO A 126 -29.36 -9.60 20.86
N LEU A 127 -30.22 -10.56 21.24
CA LEU A 127 -30.21 -11.19 22.57
C LEU A 127 -29.32 -12.45 22.66
N THR A 128 -28.96 -13.06 21.53
CA THR A 128 -28.24 -14.36 21.50
C THR A 128 -27.01 -14.37 20.58
N ASN A 129 -26.87 -13.35 19.73
CA ASN A 129 -25.86 -13.19 18.69
C ASN A 129 -25.17 -11.81 18.79
N LYS A 130 -25.22 -11.18 19.97
CA LYS A 130 -24.48 -9.96 20.30
C LYS A 130 -23.96 -10.05 21.74
N THR A 131 -22.68 -9.75 21.96
CA THR A 131 -22.07 -9.61 23.28
C THR A 131 -21.41 -8.23 23.38
N GLY A 132 -22.00 -7.33 24.16
CA GLY A 132 -21.64 -5.91 24.14
C GLY A 132 -21.90 -5.32 22.75
N ASP A 133 -20.85 -4.78 22.11
CA ASP A 133 -20.91 -4.20 20.76
C ASP A 133 -20.52 -5.19 19.65
N VAL A 134 -20.19 -6.43 20.00
CA VAL A 134 -19.72 -7.45 19.07
C VAL A 134 -20.86 -8.36 18.66
N TRP A 135 -21.19 -8.36 17.36
CA TRP A 135 -22.13 -9.29 16.75
C TRP A 135 -21.41 -10.59 16.38
N HIS A 136 -22.03 -11.74 16.65
CA HIS A 136 -21.44 -13.04 16.39
C HIS A 136 -22.47 -14.13 16.07
N VAL A 137 -22.09 -15.07 15.19
CA VAL A 137 -22.90 -16.26 14.85
C VAL A 137 -21.98 -17.42 14.48
N PHE A 138 -22.34 -18.63 14.89
CA PHE A 138 -21.67 -19.85 14.43
C PHE A 138 -22.61 -20.64 13.52
N LEU A 139 -22.08 -21.07 12.38
CA LEU A 139 -22.81 -21.78 11.34
C LEU A 139 -22.12 -23.10 10.99
N THR A 140 -22.86 -24.20 11.00
CA THR A 140 -22.44 -25.47 10.39
C THR A 140 -23.26 -25.73 9.13
N GLY A 141 -22.63 -26.33 8.12
CA GLY A 141 -23.26 -26.59 6.83
C GLY A 141 -22.27 -26.49 5.68
N ASP A 142 -22.79 -26.45 4.46
CA ASP A 142 -22.00 -26.47 3.24
C ASP A 142 -21.70 -25.06 2.72
N PHE A 143 -20.47 -24.59 2.92
CA PHE A 143 -19.93 -23.32 2.41
C PHE A 143 -19.26 -23.46 1.03
N GLU A 144 -19.30 -24.61 0.36
CA GLU A 144 -18.68 -24.75 -0.95
C GLU A 144 -19.29 -23.75 -1.94
N ASN A 145 -18.42 -23.03 -2.66
CA ASN A 145 -18.77 -21.95 -3.59
C ASN A 145 -19.48 -20.73 -2.96
N MET A 146 -19.37 -20.52 -1.64
CA MET A 146 -19.90 -19.35 -0.93
C MET A 146 -18.83 -18.33 -0.56
N VAL A 147 -19.17 -17.06 -0.71
CA VAL A 147 -18.53 -15.89 -0.10
C VAL A 147 -19.51 -15.22 0.87
N TYR A 148 -19.02 -14.35 1.75
CA TYR A 148 -19.86 -13.69 2.76
C TYR A 148 -19.74 -12.16 2.79
N GLY A 149 -20.72 -11.52 3.40
CA GLY A 149 -20.72 -10.08 3.71
C GLY A 149 -21.78 -9.77 4.75
N TYR A 150 -21.93 -8.50 5.12
CA TYR A 150 -22.88 -8.06 6.13
C TYR A 150 -23.83 -6.98 5.64
N LYS A 151 -25.07 -7.01 6.14
CA LYS A 151 -26.03 -5.91 6.10
C LYS A 151 -26.21 -5.40 7.53
N PHE A 152 -26.09 -4.09 7.73
CA PHE A 152 -26.38 -3.43 9.00
C PHE A 152 -27.57 -2.49 8.84
N ASP A 153 -28.41 -2.44 9.86
CA ASP A 153 -29.50 -1.47 9.97
C ASP A 153 -29.23 -0.54 11.16
N GLY A 154 -29.74 0.68 11.10
CA GLY A 154 -29.43 1.72 12.08
C GLY A 154 -29.87 3.11 11.65
N LYS A 155 -29.31 4.13 12.29
CA LYS A 155 -29.59 5.53 11.94
C LYS A 155 -28.83 5.92 10.66
N PHE A 156 -29.55 6.36 9.63
CA PHE A 156 -28.96 7.10 8.51
C PHE A 156 -29.14 8.60 8.75
N SER A 157 -28.05 9.29 9.08
CA SER A 157 -28.02 10.71 9.46
C SER A 157 -26.59 11.22 9.26
N PRO A 158 -26.21 11.58 8.01
CA PRO A 158 -24.89 12.08 7.67
C PRO A 158 -24.46 13.29 8.51
N GLU A 159 -25.41 14.17 8.85
CA GLU A 159 -25.23 15.35 9.70
C GLU A 159 -24.92 15.05 11.19
N GLU A 160 -25.06 13.79 11.60
CA GLU A 160 -24.57 13.27 12.88
C GLU A 160 -23.46 12.21 12.70
N GLY A 161 -23.00 12.00 11.46
CA GLY A 161 -21.94 11.05 11.14
C GLY A 161 -22.37 9.58 11.05
N HIS A 162 -23.65 9.27 10.87
CA HIS A 162 -24.15 7.89 10.77
C HIS A 162 -24.63 7.53 9.36
N TYR A 163 -24.19 6.37 8.83
CA TYR A 163 -24.35 5.95 7.43
C TYR A 163 -24.90 4.52 7.27
N PHE A 164 -25.71 4.05 8.22
CA PHE A 164 -26.29 2.70 8.14
C PHE A 164 -27.29 2.58 6.97
N ASP A 165 -27.00 1.71 6.00
CA ASP A 165 -27.87 1.39 4.88
C ASP A 165 -27.97 -0.13 4.68
N SER A 166 -29.09 -0.70 5.10
CA SER A 166 -29.36 -2.14 5.02
C SER A 166 -29.61 -2.64 3.58
N SER A 167 -29.68 -1.75 2.58
CA SER A 167 -29.69 -2.14 1.17
C SER A 167 -28.31 -2.60 0.69
N GLN A 168 -27.22 -2.07 1.22
CA GLN A 168 -25.84 -2.39 0.82
C GLN A 168 -25.31 -3.66 1.49
N ILE A 169 -24.49 -4.43 0.76
CA ILE A 169 -23.73 -5.56 1.32
C ILE A 169 -22.30 -5.08 1.53
N LEU A 170 -21.86 -5.08 2.78
CA LEU A 170 -20.54 -4.61 3.19
C LEU A 170 -19.58 -5.79 3.37
N ILE A 171 -18.29 -5.52 3.13
CA ILE A 171 -17.22 -6.46 3.47
C ILE A 171 -16.89 -6.40 4.97
N ASP A 172 -16.40 -7.51 5.49
CA ASP A 172 -15.88 -7.62 6.85
C ASP A 172 -14.48 -6.98 6.93
N PRO A 173 -14.24 -6.03 7.85
CA PRO A 173 -12.91 -5.45 8.07
C PRO A 173 -11.79 -6.47 8.27
N TYR A 174 -12.10 -7.65 8.84
CA TYR A 174 -11.12 -8.70 9.18
C TYR A 174 -10.93 -9.76 8.08
N ALA A 175 -11.57 -9.60 6.92
CA ALA A 175 -11.53 -10.56 5.82
C ALA A 175 -10.10 -10.85 5.32
N LYS A 176 -9.77 -12.16 5.20
CA LYS A 176 -8.44 -12.63 4.78
C LYS A 176 -8.23 -12.66 3.27
N ALA A 177 -9.32 -12.67 2.51
CA ALA A 177 -9.33 -12.44 1.07
C ALA A 177 -10.65 -11.78 0.65
N ILE A 178 -10.59 -10.92 -0.38
CA ILE A 178 -11.74 -10.27 -1.01
C ILE A 178 -11.97 -10.87 -2.40
N VAL A 179 -13.23 -11.11 -2.73
CA VAL A 179 -13.70 -11.50 -4.06
C VAL A 179 -14.45 -10.33 -4.68
N SER A 180 -13.95 -9.86 -5.81
CA SER A 180 -14.58 -8.81 -6.64
C SER A 180 -14.20 -9.00 -8.11
N ARG A 181 -13.19 -8.28 -8.61
CA ARG A 181 -12.68 -8.35 -9.98
C ARG A 181 -11.42 -9.22 -10.02
N GLY A 182 -11.39 -10.17 -10.96
CA GLY A 182 -10.34 -11.18 -11.09
C GLY A 182 -9.05 -10.74 -11.77
N GLU A 183 -9.08 -9.65 -12.54
CA GLU A 183 -7.95 -9.20 -13.36
C GLU A 183 -7.70 -7.70 -13.15
N TYR A 184 -6.42 -7.32 -13.13
CA TYR A 184 -6.00 -5.93 -12.95
C TYR A 184 -6.34 -5.08 -14.17
N GLY A 185 -7.05 -3.98 -13.96
CA GLY A 185 -7.45 -3.03 -15.00
C GLY A 185 -8.74 -3.40 -15.72
N THR A 186 -9.28 -4.60 -15.48
CA THR A 186 -10.55 -5.07 -16.09
C THR A 186 -11.73 -4.54 -15.28
N LEU A 187 -12.66 -3.85 -15.95
CA LEU A 187 -13.90 -3.30 -15.37
C LEU A 187 -14.83 -4.40 -14.84
N GLY A 188 -15.71 -4.05 -13.91
CA GLY A 188 -16.78 -4.93 -13.45
C GLY A 188 -17.92 -5.09 -14.48
N PRO A 189 -18.94 -5.91 -14.14
CA PRO A 189 -20.18 -5.97 -14.91
C PRO A 189 -20.78 -4.58 -15.11
N GLU A 190 -21.38 -4.33 -16.28
CA GLU A 190 -21.97 -3.01 -16.64
C GLU A 190 -20.98 -1.83 -16.58
N GLU A 191 -19.68 -2.09 -16.78
CA GLU A 191 -18.58 -1.11 -16.67
C GLU A 191 -18.41 -0.52 -15.26
N ASP A 192 -18.94 -1.20 -14.24
CA ASP A 192 -18.85 -0.78 -12.84
C ASP A 192 -17.40 -0.82 -12.33
N CYS A 193 -16.90 0.33 -11.88
CA CYS A 193 -15.57 0.45 -11.24
C CYS A 193 -15.60 0.00 -9.76
N TRP A 194 -16.79 -0.08 -9.16
CA TRP A 194 -17.06 -0.48 -7.78
C TRP A 194 -18.10 -1.62 -7.71
N PRO A 195 -17.87 -2.75 -8.39
CA PRO A 195 -18.80 -3.88 -8.35
C PRO A 195 -18.86 -4.47 -6.95
N GLN A 196 -19.94 -5.21 -6.66
CA GLN A 196 -20.16 -5.81 -5.35
C GLN A 196 -18.96 -6.68 -4.94
N MET A 197 -18.42 -6.38 -3.76
CA MET A 197 -17.33 -7.13 -3.15
C MET A 197 -17.88 -8.06 -2.07
N ALA A 198 -17.20 -9.17 -1.83
CA ALA A 198 -17.50 -10.10 -0.75
C ALA A 198 -16.23 -10.72 -0.18
N CYS A 199 -16.34 -11.36 0.97
CA CYS A 199 -15.24 -11.94 1.73
C CYS A 199 -15.16 -13.44 1.51
N ALA A 200 -13.97 -14.00 1.35
CA ALA A 200 -13.79 -15.45 1.27
C ALA A 200 -14.18 -16.12 2.60
N VAL A 201 -14.99 -17.19 2.55
CA VAL A 201 -15.21 -18.05 3.72
C VAL A 201 -13.99 -18.95 3.89
N PRO A 202 -13.32 -18.98 5.07
CA PRO A 202 -12.14 -19.81 5.30
C PRO A 202 -12.49 -21.30 5.47
N SER A 203 -11.55 -22.19 5.12
CA SER A 203 -11.66 -23.64 5.30
C SER A 203 -10.59 -24.17 6.25
N ASP A 204 -10.91 -25.21 7.02
CA ASP A 204 -9.95 -25.93 7.88
C ASP A 204 -8.82 -26.63 7.08
N ASN A 205 -8.96 -26.75 5.75
CA ASN A 205 -7.98 -27.41 4.87
C ASN A 205 -6.95 -26.43 4.24
N ASP A 206 -7.05 -25.12 4.50
CA ASP A 206 -6.22 -24.10 3.83
C ASP A 206 -4.85 -23.85 4.53
N GLU A 207 -4.15 -24.93 4.91
CA GLU A 207 -2.80 -24.83 5.48
C GLU A 207 -1.73 -24.55 4.41
N PHE A 208 -0.80 -23.64 4.70
CA PHE A 208 0.34 -23.30 3.85
C PHE A 208 1.63 -23.91 4.41
N ASP A 209 2.34 -24.71 3.61
CA ASP A 209 3.64 -25.27 3.98
C ASP A 209 4.75 -24.20 3.87
N TRP A 210 5.17 -23.69 5.03
CA TRP A 210 6.29 -22.76 5.15
C TRP A 210 7.67 -23.41 4.91
N GLU A 211 7.77 -24.74 4.76
CA GLU A 211 9.04 -25.47 4.57
C GLU A 211 10.08 -25.21 5.68
N GLY A 212 9.61 -24.85 6.88
CA GLY A 212 10.45 -24.48 8.04
C GLY A 212 10.92 -23.03 8.08
N ASP A 213 10.38 -22.16 7.23
CA ASP A 213 10.67 -20.72 7.18
C ASP A 213 10.40 -20.00 8.51
N LEU A 214 11.23 -18.99 8.81
CA LEU A 214 11.11 -18.09 9.95
C LEU A 214 11.64 -16.70 9.55
N PRO A 215 11.04 -15.59 10.05
CA PRO A 215 11.53 -14.22 9.84
C PRO A 215 13.03 -14.06 10.17
N LEU A 216 13.78 -13.41 9.28
CA LEU A 216 15.26 -13.48 9.25
C LEU A 216 15.92 -12.73 10.42
N LYS A 217 15.37 -11.57 10.79
CA LYS A 217 15.81 -10.72 11.92
C LYS A 217 17.26 -10.26 11.79
N PHE A 218 17.63 -9.72 10.64
CA PHE A 218 18.89 -9.00 10.50
C PHE A 218 18.94 -7.82 11.49
N PRO A 219 20.12 -7.40 11.95
CA PRO A 219 20.25 -6.14 12.67
C PRO A 219 19.97 -4.99 11.71
N GLN A 220 18.99 -4.13 12.01
CA GLN A 220 18.50 -3.07 11.12
C GLN A 220 19.62 -2.21 10.47
N ARG A 221 20.72 -1.94 11.20
CA ARG A 221 21.89 -1.19 10.71
C ARG A 221 22.60 -1.82 9.50
N ASP A 222 22.46 -3.14 9.35
CA ASP A 222 23.10 -3.98 8.32
C ASP A 222 22.17 -4.14 7.09
N LEU A 223 21.01 -3.48 7.06
CA LEU A 223 20.07 -3.51 5.94
C LEU A 223 20.46 -2.56 4.79
N ILE A 224 20.10 -2.98 3.59
CA ILE A 224 19.98 -2.17 2.38
C ILE A 224 18.59 -2.46 1.81
N ILE A 225 17.68 -1.49 1.96
CA ILE A 225 16.27 -1.61 1.61
C ILE A 225 16.10 -1.31 0.11
N TYR A 226 15.24 -2.09 -0.57
CA TYR A 226 14.84 -1.87 -1.96
C TYR A 226 13.33 -1.63 -2.04
N GLU A 227 12.93 -0.37 -2.21
CA GLU A 227 11.53 0.02 -2.37
C GLU A 227 11.04 -0.36 -3.77
N MET A 228 10.00 -1.18 -3.85
CA MET A 228 9.53 -1.74 -5.11
C MET A 228 8.03 -2.00 -5.18
N HIS A 229 7.53 -2.03 -6.42
CA HIS A 229 6.12 -2.25 -6.73
C HIS A 229 5.90 -3.63 -7.36
N VAL A 230 5.07 -4.49 -6.76
CA VAL A 230 4.83 -5.87 -7.21
C VAL A 230 4.50 -5.95 -8.71
N ARG A 231 3.48 -5.20 -9.14
CA ARG A 231 3.12 -5.10 -10.57
C ARG A 231 4.25 -4.52 -11.42
N GLY A 232 4.72 -3.31 -11.10
CA GLY A 232 5.74 -2.61 -11.88
C GLY A 232 7.04 -3.41 -12.09
N PHE A 233 7.47 -4.20 -11.11
CA PHE A 233 8.72 -4.94 -11.19
C PHE A 233 8.76 -5.97 -12.32
N THR A 234 7.63 -6.59 -12.69
CA THR A 234 7.63 -7.67 -13.70
C THR A 234 6.58 -7.54 -14.80
N ARG A 235 5.73 -6.51 -14.78
CA ARG A 235 4.64 -6.34 -15.76
C ARG A 235 5.11 -6.08 -17.20
N HIS A 236 6.26 -5.43 -17.40
CA HIS A 236 6.79 -5.18 -18.76
C HIS A 236 7.21 -6.48 -19.45
N GLU A 237 6.93 -6.63 -20.74
CA GLU A 237 7.20 -7.85 -21.53
C GLU A 237 8.64 -8.36 -21.45
N SER A 238 9.61 -7.44 -21.30
CA SER A 238 11.03 -7.76 -21.19
C SER A 238 11.42 -8.48 -19.89
N SER A 239 10.53 -8.53 -18.90
CA SER A 239 10.70 -9.38 -17.72
C SER A 239 10.79 -10.86 -18.10
N LYS A 240 10.07 -11.29 -19.14
CA LYS A 240 9.99 -12.68 -19.63
C LYS A 240 9.52 -13.67 -18.53
N THR A 241 8.85 -13.17 -17.48
CA THR A 241 8.29 -14.00 -16.39
C THR A 241 7.03 -14.72 -16.84
N LYS A 242 6.72 -15.87 -16.26
CA LYS A 242 5.51 -16.64 -16.58
C LYS A 242 4.22 -15.90 -16.19
N PHE A 243 4.25 -15.12 -15.11
CA PHE A 243 3.11 -14.36 -14.60
C PHE A 243 3.44 -12.86 -14.40
N PRO A 244 3.52 -12.05 -15.48
CA PRO A 244 3.97 -10.66 -15.43
C PRO A 244 3.13 -9.75 -14.54
N GLY A 245 3.76 -9.15 -13.54
CA GLY A 245 3.16 -8.19 -12.62
C GLY A 245 2.41 -8.82 -11.45
N THR A 246 2.80 -10.03 -11.04
CA THR A 246 2.21 -10.80 -9.92
C THR A 246 3.26 -11.13 -8.86
N TYR A 247 2.82 -11.61 -7.69
CA TYR A 247 3.71 -12.12 -6.64
C TYR A 247 4.64 -13.23 -7.16
N LEU A 248 4.13 -14.20 -7.93
CA LEU A 248 4.96 -15.24 -8.57
C LEU A 248 5.95 -14.65 -9.60
N GLY A 249 5.53 -13.63 -10.34
CA GLY A 249 6.42 -12.89 -11.23
C GLY A 249 7.60 -12.27 -10.48
N VAL A 250 7.38 -11.68 -9.30
CA VAL A 250 8.45 -11.17 -8.44
C VAL A 250 9.41 -12.29 -8.00
N VAL A 251 8.89 -13.46 -7.61
CA VAL A 251 9.70 -14.64 -7.23
C VAL A 251 10.68 -15.04 -8.34
N GLU A 252 10.23 -15.07 -9.60
CA GLU A 252 11.08 -15.35 -10.77
C GLU A 252 12.24 -14.35 -10.96
N LYS A 253 12.25 -13.22 -10.23
CA LYS A 253 13.23 -12.13 -10.35
C LYS A 253 13.99 -11.81 -9.06
N LEU A 254 13.74 -12.47 -7.93
CA LEU A 254 14.44 -12.20 -6.66
C LEU A 254 15.97 -12.32 -6.77
N ASP A 255 16.49 -13.23 -7.61
CA ASP A 255 17.93 -13.41 -7.85
C ASP A 255 18.62 -12.13 -8.38
N HIS A 256 17.88 -11.22 -9.04
CA HIS A 256 18.39 -9.91 -9.45
C HIS A 256 18.71 -9.03 -8.23
N LEU A 257 17.87 -9.08 -7.20
CA LEU A 257 18.01 -8.31 -5.96
C LEU A 257 19.17 -8.87 -5.12
N THR A 258 19.27 -10.19 -4.99
CA THR A 258 20.46 -10.84 -4.39
C THR A 258 21.75 -10.46 -5.13
N LYS A 259 21.72 -10.35 -6.47
CA LYS A 259 22.87 -9.89 -7.27
C LYS A 259 23.20 -8.41 -7.06
N LEU A 260 22.19 -7.56 -6.87
CA LEU A 260 22.36 -6.16 -6.50
C LEU A 260 22.94 -6.00 -5.09
N GLY A 261 22.79 -7.02 -4.22
CA GLY A 261 23.30 -7.01 -2.85
C GLY A 261 22.35 -6.36 -1.84
N VAL A 262 21.05 -6.31 -2.14
CA VAL A 262 20.02 -5.90 -1.18
C VAL A 262 19.56 -7.11 -0.36
N ASN A 263 19.23 -6.87 0.91
CA ASN A 263 18.80 -7.89 1.89
C ASN A 263 17.45 -7.56 2.55
N CYS A 264 16.76 -6.52 2.07
CA CYS A 264 15.39 -6.20 2.44
C CYS A 264 14.65 -5.62 1.22
N ILE A 265 13.42 -6.04 0.98
CA ILE A 265 12.49 -5.37 0.05
C ILE A 265 11.40 -4.64 0.83
N GLU A 266 11.13 -3.40 0.45
CA GLU A 266 9.96 -2.65 0.93
C GLU A 266 8.91 -2.67 -0.19
N LEU A 267 7.84 -3.44 0.02
CA LEU A 267 6.75 -3.57 -0.94
C LEU A 267 5.79 -2.39 -0.78
N MET A 268 5.59 -1.63 -1.87
CA MET A 268 4.48 -0.69 -2.01
C MET A 268 3.13 -1.38 -1.73
N PRO A 269 2.07 -0.65 -1.33
CA PRO A 269 0.85 -1.21 -0.73
C PRO A 269 0.34 -2.51 -1.35
N CYS A 270 0.41 -3.59 -0.57
CA CYS A 270 -0.04 -4.93 -0.95
C CYS A 270 -1.36 -5.35 -0.28
N HIS A 271 -1.98 -4.51 0.55
CA HIS A 271 -3.36 -4.68 0.98
C HIS A 271 -4.32 -4.55 -0.22
N GLU A 272 -5.51 -5.14 -0.16
CA GLU A 272 -6.53 -5.00 -1.22
C GLU A 272 -6.93 -3.52 -1.39
N PHE A 273 -6.78 -3.00 -2.62
CA PHE A 273 -7.15 -1.64 -3.05
C PHE A 273 -7.78 -1.69 -4.46
N ASN A 274 -8.56 -0.68 -4.85
CA ASN A 274 -9.19 -0.64 -6.18
C ASN A 274 -8.39 0.22 -7.17
N GLU A 275 -7.70 -0.41 -8.13
CA GLU A 275 -6.97 0.31 -9.18
C GLU A 275 -7.88 1.13 -10.11
N LEU A 276 -9.19 0.89 -10.11
CA LEU A 276 -10.16 1.59 -10.95
C LEU A 276 -10.88 2.75 -10.25
N GLU A 277 -10.51 3.10 -9.01
CA GLU A 277 -11.25 4.09 -8.20
C GLU A 277 -11.40 5.49 -8.85
N TYR A 278 -10.43 5.90 -9.67
CA TYR A 278 -10.49 7.11 -10.51
C TYR A 278 -10.24 6.80 -12.01
N TYR A 279 -10.70 5.63 -12.47
CA TYR A 279 -10.58 5.19 -13.86
C TYR A 279 -11.14 6.24 -14.82
N SER A 280 -10.25 6.83 -15.63
CA SER A 280 -10.59 7.94 -16.51
C SER A 280 -9.64 8.02 -17.69
N TYR A 281 -10.18 8.34 -18.88
CA TYR A 281 -9.36 8.42 -20.09
C TYR A 281 -8.33 9.54 -20.02
N ASN A 282 -7.08 9.21 -20.34
CA ASN A 282 -5.95 10.11 -20.36
C ASN A 282 -5.71 10.61 -21.79
N SER A 283 -6.19 11.82 -22.10
CA SER A 283 -6.01 12.41 -23.43
C SER A 283 -4.56 12.77 -23.78
N VAL A 284 -3.63 12.75 -22.82
CA VAL A 284 -2.22 13.11 -23.05
C VAL A 284 -1.40 11.90 -23.51
N LEU A 285 -1.61 10.73 -22.92
CA LEU A 285 -0.91 9.49 -23.29
C LEU A 285 -1.73 8.57 -24.21
N GLY A 286 -3.05 8.76 -24.28
CA GLY A 286 -3.95 7.87 -25.04
C GLY A 286 -4.28 6.57 -24.31
N ASP A 287 -4.10 6.54 -22.99
CA ASP A 287 -4.40 5.41 -22.10
C ASP A 287 -5.46 5.79 -21.05
N TYR A 288 -5.52 5.07 -19.93
CA TYR A 288 -6.42 5.35 -18.82
C TYR A 288 -5.65 5.51 -17.52
N LYS A 289 -6.04 6.50 -16.72
CA LYS A 289 -5.55 6.68 -15.36
C LYS A 289 -6.13 5.59 -14.47
N MET A 290 -5.31 5.02 -13.59
CA MET A 290 -5.67 3.98 -12.62
C MET A 290 -4.93 4.26 -11.30
N ASN A 291 -5.45 3.86 -10.14
CA ASN A 291 -4.61 3.81 -8.95
C ASN A 291 -3.57 2.71 -9.14
N PHE A 292 -2.35 3.11 -9.47
CA PHE A 292 -1.26 2.18 -9.68
C PHE A 292 -0.62 1.82 -8.34
N TRP A 293 -0.20 2.83 -7.55
CA TRP A 293 0.57 2.65 -6.32
C TRP A 293 -0.18 1.96 -5.17
N GLY A 294 -1.51 2.06 -5.09
CA GLY A 294 -2.30 1.35 -4.10
C GLY A 294 -2.50 2.04 -2.75
N TYR A 295 -2.11 3.31 -2.59
CA TYR A 295 -2.37 4.13 -1.39
C TYR A 295 -3.86 4.53 -1.26
N SER A 296 -4.76 3.54 -1.22
CA SER A 296 -6.21 3.69 -1.03
C SER A 296 -6.80 2.34 -0.59
N THR A 297 -6.52 1.93 0.66
CA THR A 297 -6.81 0.56 1.13
C THR A 297 -8.32 0.30 1.37
N ILE A 298 -8.79 -0.86 0.92
CA ILE A 298 -10.16 -1.39 1.11
C ILE A 298 -10.20 -2.44 2.22
N SER A 299 -9.31 -3.43 2.18
CA SER A 299 -9.22 -4.49 3.20
C SER A 299 -7.77 -4.69 3.64
N PHE A 300 -7.51 -4.42 4.92
CA PHE A 300 -6.16 -4.43 5.51
C PHE A 300 -5.65 -5.85 5.80
N PHE A 301 -6.53 -6.84 5.91
CA PHE A 301 -6.16 -8.24 6.17
C PHE A 301 -6.05 -9.10 4.91
N SER A 302 -6.43 -8.56 3.75
CA SER A 302 -6.40 -9.25 2.47
C SER A 302 -5.22 -8.77 1.62
N PRO A 303 -4.38 -9.66 1.06
CA PRO A 303 -3.45 -9.28 0.00
C PRO A 303 -4.23 -8.90 -1.26
N MET A 304 -3.68 -7.96 -2.04
CA MET A 304 -4.25 -7.49 -3.31
C MET A 304 -4.47 -8.65 -4.29
N ALA A 305 -5.73 -9.02 -4.51
CA ALA A 305 -6.12 -10.19 -5.28
C ALA A 305 -5.66 -10.08 -6.75
N ARG A 306 -5.60 -8.86 -7.29
CA ARG A 306 -5.18 -8.56 -8.67
C ARG A 306 -3.65 -8.50 -8.85
N TYR A 307 -2.88 -8.78 -7.80
CA TYR A 307 -1.46 -9.14 -7.89
C TYR A 307 -1.22 -10.66 -7.80
N SER A 308 -2.26 -11.47 -7.65
CA SER A 308 -2.19 -12.94 -7.74
C SER A 308 -2.24 -13.39 -9.21
N SER A 309 -1.44 -14.39 -9.58
CA SER A 309 -1.55 -15.06 -10.88
C SER A 309 -2.84 -15.85 -11.03
N ALA A 310 -3.45 -16.26 -9.91
CA ALA A 310 -4.78 -16.87 -9.86
C ALA A 310 -5.94 -15.86 -9.88
N GLY A 311 -5.69 -14.56 -9.67
CA GLY A 311 -6.73 -13.55 -9.51
C GLY A 311 -7.69 -13.89 -8.34
N ILE A 312 -9.00 -13.86 -8.59
CA ILE A 312 -10.03 -14.35 -7.65
C ILE A 312 -10.21 -15.89 -7.65
N GLY A 313 -9.35 -16.63 -8.35
CA GLY A 313 -9.31 -18.09 -8.29
C GLY A 313 -9.14 -18.58 -6.85
N ASN A 314 -9.79 -19.70 -6.51
CA ASN A 314 -9.97 -20.16 -5.13
C ASN A 314 -10.53 -19.06 -4.18
N TYR A 315 -11.54 -18.31 -4.66
CA TYR A 315 -12.19 -17.23 -3.91
C TYR A 315 -11.22 -16.16 -3.37
N GLY A 316 -10.15 -15.86 -4.12
CA GLY A 316 -9.11 -14.90 -3.73
C GLY A 316 -8.07 -15.45 -2.73
N LEU A 317 -8.29 -16.63 -2.12
CA LEU A 317 -7.32 -17.28 -1.22
C LEU A 317 -6.01 -17.65 -1.96
N GLY A 318 -6.04 -17.76 -3.29
CA GLY A 318 -4.83 -17.88 -4.11
C GLY A 318 -3.83 -16.73 -3.87
N ALA A 319 -4.32 -15.51 -3.65
CA ALA A 319 -3.46 -14.35 -3.35
C ALA A 319 -2.74 -14.48 -1.99
N VAL A 320 -3.40 -15.09 -0.99
CA VAL A 320 -2.79 -15.39 0.32
C VAL A 320 -1.61 -16.35 0.15
N ASN A 321 -1.82 -17.45 -0.56
CA ASN A 321 -0.78 -18.46 -0.78
C ASN A 321 0.36 -17.94 -1.68
N GLU A 322 0.07 -17.14 -2.70
CA GLU A 322 1.12 -16.53 -3.54
C GLU A 322 1.94 -15.48 -2.78
N PHE A 323 1.33 -14.69 -1.87
CA PHE A 323 2.08 -13.77 -1.02
C PHE A 323 2.98 -14.53 -0.02
N LYS A 324 2.45 -15.56 0.66
CA LYS A 324 3.27 -16.41 1.55
C LYS A 324 4.43 -17.06 0.80
N HIS A 325 4.20 -17.51 -0.44
CA HIS A 325 5.24 -18.06 -1.31
C HIS A 325 6.31 -17.01 -1.66
N LEU A 326 5.92 -15.76 -1.96
CA LEU A 326 6.87 -14.66 -2.18
C LEU A 326 7.76 -14.42 -0.95
N VAL A 327 7.18 -14.31 0.25
CA VAL A 327 7.93 -14.11 1.51
C VAL A 327 8.92 -15.25 1.74
N ARG A 328 8.45 -16.50 1.67
CA ARG A 328 9.27 -17.70 1.84
C ARG A 328 10.44 -17.78 0.85
N GLU A 329 10.22 -17.40 -0.41
CA GLU A 329 11.27 -17.42 -1.44
C GLU A 329 12.23 -16.21 -1.34
N ALA A 330 11.81 -15.09 -0.74
CA ALA A 330 12.68 -13.99 -0.34
C ALA A 330 13.57 -14.39 0.84
N HIS A 331 13.00 -15.00 1.88
CA HIS A 331 13.72 -15.48 3.06
C HIS A 331 14.81 -16.52 2.70
N LYS A 332 14.49 -17.49 1.82
CA LYS A 332 15.47 -18.45 1.28
C LYS A 332 16.68 -17.80 0.58
N ARG A 333 16.54 -16.54 0.14
CA ARG A 333 17.59 -15.74 -0.52
C ARG A 333 18.27 -14.74 0.42
N GLY A 334 17.91 -14.72 1.70
CA GLY A 334 18.42 -13.75 2.68
C GLY A 334 17.86 -12.34 2.45
N ILE A 335 16.61 -12.23 2.00
CA ILE A 335 15.92 -10.97 1.76
C ILE A 335 14.71 -10.89 2.71
N GLU A 336 14.71 -9.91 3.62
CA GLU A 336 13.56 -9.58 4.46
C GLU A 336 12.45 -8.89 3.67
N VAL A 337 11.22 -9.01 4.14
CA VAL A 337 10.04 -8.37 3.53
C VAL A 337 9.43 -7.36 4.49
N ILE A 338 9.47 -6.09 4.10
CA ILE A 338 8.74 -4.98 4.72
C ILE A 338 7.53 -4.64 3.85
N MET A 339 6.39 -4.36 4.47
CA MET A 339 5.20 -3.85 3.78
C MET A 339 4.96 -2.37 4.07
N ASP A 340 4.67 -1.59 3.03
CA ASP A 340 4.09 -0.26 3.17
C ASP A 340 2.59 -0.37 3.54
N VAL A 341 2.19 0.28 4.64
CA VAL A 341 0.86 0.15 5.25
C VAL A 341 0.18 1.50 5.48
N VAL A 342 -1.04 1.61 4.98
CA VAL A 342 -1.77 2.89 4.82
C VAL A 342 -2.90 3.01 5.85
N PHE A 343 -2.57 2.91 7.15
CA PHE A 343 -3.57 2.99 8.22
C PHE A 343 -4.15 4.39 8.46
N ASN A 344 -3.66 5.42 7.76
CA ASN A 344 -4.04 6.81 7.99
C ASN A 344 -5.38 7.21 7.32
N HIS A 345 -5.81 6.50 6.26
CA HIS A 345 -7.08 6.70 5.55
C HIS A 345 -7.55 5.41 4.87
N THR A 346 -8.67 5.47 4.14
CA THR A 346 -9.25 4.31 3.41
C THR A 346 -9.85 4.72 2.06
N ALA A 347 -10.08 3.74 1.18
CA ALA A 347 -10.73 3.89 -0.13
C ALA A 347 -12.20 4.35 -0.08
N GLU A 348 -12.86 4.40 1.08
CA GLU A 348 -14.24 4.91 1.18
C GLU A 348 -14.31 6.44 0.95
N GLY A 349 -13.18 7.15 0.89
CA GLY A 349 -13.12 8.59 0.61
C GLY A 349 -13.89 9.44 1.63
N ASN A 350 -14.41 10.59 1.22
CA ASN A 350 -15.33 11.40 2.04
C ASN A 350 -16.79 10.94 1.87
N GLU A 351 -17.76 11.76 2.27
CA GLU A 351 -19.21 11.48 2.16
C GLU A 351 -19.73 11.17 0.75
N ASN A 352 -18.94 11.45 -0.31
CA ASN A 352 -19.28 11.18 -1.70
C ASN A 352 -18.58 9.91 -2.26
N GLY A 353 -17.72 9.27 -1.47
CA GLY A 353 -17.07 8.01 -1.83
C GLY A 353 -17.95 6.78 -1.58
N PRO A 354 -17.49 5.58 -1.96
CA PRO A 354 -18.30 4.37 -1.89
C PRO A 354 -18.57 3.90 -0.45
N LEU A 355 -19.69 3.19 -0.26
CA LEU A 355 -19.99 2.47 0.98
C LEU A 355 -19.57 1.00 0.79
N LEU A 356 -18.47 0.61 1.43
CA LEU A 356 -17.81 -0.70 1.24
C LEU A 356 -17.74 -1.50 2.54
N SER A 357 -17.39 -0.84 3.64
CA SER A 357 -16.97 -1.48 4.90
C SER A 357 -17.21 -0.53 6.08
N PHE A 358 -16.14 0.06 6.62
CA PHE A 358 -16.09 0.80 7.88
C PHE A 358 -17.20 1.84 8.08
N ARG A 359 -17.54 2.62 7.05
CA ARG A 359 -18.59 3.64 7.09
C ARG A 359 -19.98 3.02 7.33
N GLY A 360 -20.28 1.91 6.65
CA GLY A 360 -21.56 1.22 6.83
C GLY A 360 -21.59 0.28 8.05
N VAL A 361 -20.43 -0.18 8.51
CA VAL A 361 -20.27 -1.00 9.73
C VAL A 361 -20.43 -0.14 10.98
N ASP A 362 -19.64 0.93 11.13
CA ASP A 362 -19.81 1.94 12.20
C ASP A 362 -18.97 3.22 11.94
N ASN A 363 -19.47 4.15 11.11
CA ASN A 363 -18.71 5.32 10.63
C ASN A 363 -18.04 6.16 11.73
N SER A 364 -18.73 6.43 12.85
CA SER A 364 -18.21 7.28 13.94
C SER A 364 -17.18 6.59 14.83
N VAL A 365 -17.11 5.26 14.80
CA VAL A 365 -16.05 4.46 15.42
C VAL A 365 -14.78 4.50 14.56
N PHE A 366 -14.92 4.28 13.25
CA PHE A 366 -13.77 4.08 12.36
C PHE A 366 -13.15 5.35 11.78
N TYR A 367 -13.91 6.45 11.63
CA TYR A 367 -13.39 7.69 11.06
C TYR A 367 -13.34 8.83 12.07
N MET A 368 -12.37 9.73 11.88
CA MET A 368 -12.34 11.00 12.60
C MET A 368 -13.38 11.93 11.97
N LEU A 369 -14.41 12.28 12.74
CA LEU A 369 -15.49 13.16 12.32
C LEU A 369 -15.52 14.43 13.18
N ALA A 370 -15.84 15.55 12.55
CA ALA A 370 -16.19 16.80 13.22
C ALA A 370 -17.62 16.73 13.80
N PRO A 371 -18.03 17.68 14.67
CA PRO A 371 -19.29 17.58 15.41
C PRO A 371 -20.60 17.55 14.60
N LYS A 372 -20.58 17.77 13.27
CA LYS A 372 -21.76 17.60 12.39
C LYS A 372 -21.54 16.52 11.33
N GLY A 373 -20.70 15.54 11.63
CA GLY A 373 -20.42 14.40 10.76
C GLY A 373 -19.43 14.67 9.63
N GLU A 374 -18.87 15.88 9.50
CA GLU A 374 -17.89 16.16 8.45
C GLU A 374 -16.59 15.35 8.66
N PHE A 375 -16.08 14.69 7.62
CA PHE A 375 -14.83 13.93 7.72
C PHE A 375 -13.62 14.86 7.91
N TYR A 376 -12.80 14.59 8.94
CA TYR A 376 -11.46 15.19 8.99
C TYR A 376 -10.61 14.62 7.86
N ASN A 377 -9.85 15.48 7.17
CA ASN A 377 -9.03 15.11 6.01
C ASN A 377 -7.54 15.43 6.24
N TYR A 378 -6.95 14.85 7.29
CA TYR A 378 -5.51 14.97 7.57
C TYR A 378 -4.65 14.20 6.57
N SER A 379 -5.17 13.15 5.93
CA SER A 379 -4.49 12.41 4.87
C SER A 379 -4.42 13.16 3.54
N GLY A 380 -5.40 14.04 3.27
CA GLY A 380 -5.64 14.66 1.96
C GLY A 380 -6.58 13.83 1.06
N CYS A 381 -6.76 12.54 1.35
CA CYS A 381 -7.47 11.55 0.53
C CYS A 381 -9.00 11.48 0.79
N GLY A 382 -9.53 12.36 1.64
CA GLY A 382 -10.97 12.56 1.88
C GLY A 382 -11.47 12.13 3.26
N ASN A 383 -10.76 11.20 3.92
CA ASN A 383 -11.03 10.81 5.30
C ASN A 383 -9.73 10.67 6.12
N THR A 384 -9.88 10.58 7.44
CA THR A 384 -8.80 10.19 8.35
C THR A 384 -9.32 9.06 9.23
N PHE A 385 -8.57 7.96 9.28
CA PHE A 385 -8.93 6.80 10.10
C PHE A 385 -8.70 7.09 11.58
N ASN A 386 -9.64 6.68 12.44
CA ASN A 386 -9.68 7.03 13.86
C ASN A 386 -8.71 6.18 14.71
N CYS A 387 -7.42 6.20 14.34
CA CYS A 387 -6.39 5.24 14.76
C CYS A 387 -6.30 4.98 16.27
N ASN A 388 -6.58 6.01 17.10
CA ASN A 388 -6.51 5.90 18.55
C ASN A 388 -7.83 5.49 19.23
N HIS A 389 -8.95 5.41 18.52
CA HIS A 389 -10.19 4.85 19.07
C HIS A 389 -9.97 3.38 19.50
N PRO A 390 -10.47 2.91 20.66
CA PRO A 390 -10.09 1.59 21.19
C PRO A 390 -10.30 0.41 20.24
N ILE A 391 -11.44 0.38 19.53
CA ILE A 391 -11.77 -0.66 18.54
C ILE A 391 -10.81 -0.60 17.35
N VAL A 392 -10.52 0.61 16.85
CA VAL A 392 -9.65 0.83 15.67
C VAL A 392 -8.19 0.51 15.99
N ARG A 393 -7.72 0.91 17.18
CA ARG A 393 -6.39 0.57 17.67
C ARG A 393 -6.22 -0.95 17.81
N GLN A 394 -7.25 -1.66 18.29
CA GLN A 394 -7.20 -3.12 18.37
C GLN A 394 -7.19 -3.76 16.97
N PHE A 395 -8.01 -3.27 16.04
CA PHE A 395 -8.00 -3.66 14.63
C PHE A 395 -6.62 -3.50 13.98
N ILE A 396 -5.96 -2.34 14.17
CA ILE A 396 -4.61 -2.11 13.63
C ILE A 396 -3.60 -3.11 14.24
N LEU A 397 -3.64 -3.31 15.57
CA LEU A 397 -2.75 -4.25 16.25
C LEU A 397 -2.96 -5.72 15.83
N GLU A 398 -4.21 -6.13 15.58
CA GLU A 398 -4.53 -7.48 15.09
C GLU A 398 -4.14 -7.65 13.61
N CYS A 399 -4.24 -6.60 12.80
CA CYS A 399 -3.75 -6.59 11.42
C CYS A 399 -2.22 -6.77 11.36
N LEU A 400 -1.48 -5.93 12.09
CA LEU A 400 -0.02 -6.01 12.16
C LEU A 400 0.45 -7.37 12.69
N ARG A 401 -0.27 -7.97 13.65
CA ARG A 401 0.02 -9.33 14.13
C ARG A 401 -0.23 -10.38 13.05
N TYR A 402 -1.36 -10.32 12.35
CA TYR A 402 -1.70 -11.27 11.28
C TYR A 402 -0.61 -11.31 10.20
N TRP A 403 -0.17 -10.15 9.70
CA TRP A 403 0.87 -10.09 8.67
C TRP A 403 2.23 -10.65 9.14
N VAL A 404 2.56 -10.59 10.43
CA VAL A 404 3.82 -11.17 10.96
C VAL A 404 3.68 -12.64 11.35
N THR A 405 2.54 -13.05 11.93
CA THR A 405 2.34 -14.43 12.42
C THR A 405 1.88 -15.38 11.32
N GLU A 406 0.97 -14.94 10.45
CA GLU A 406 0.40 -15.79 9.40
C GLU A 406 1.09 -15.62 8.04
N MET A 407 1.65 -14.43 7.78
CA MET A 407 2.26 -14.07 6.48
C MET A 407 3.78 -13.85 6.58
N HIS A 408 4.39 -14.04 7.76
CA HIS A 408 5.84 -13.97 8.03
C HIS A 408 6.57 -12.66 7.66
N VAL A 409 5.85 -11.54 7.52
CA VAL A 409 6.43 -10.22 7.22
C VAL A 409 7.41 -9.77 8.34
N ASP A 410 8.59 -9.26 7.98
CA ASP A 410 9.64 -8.87 8.94
C ASP A 410 9.42 -7.50 9.57
N GLY A 411 8.74 -6.58 8.87
CA GLY A 411 8.51 -5.21 9.32
C GLY A 411 7.49 -4.42 8.49
N PHE A 412 7.25 -3.18 8.89
CA PHE A 412 6.28 -2.29 8.23
C PHE A 412 6.81 -0.87 8.09
N ARG A 413 6.54 -0.25 6.93
CA ARG A 413 6.67 1.19 6.72
C ARG A 413 5.29 1.80 6.77
N PHE A 414 5.07 2.74 7.67
CA PHE A 414 3.77 3.36 7.91
C PHE A 414 3.66 4.66 7.13
N ASP A 415 2.68 4.70 6.24
CA ASP A 415 2.32 5.88 5.47
C ASP A 415 1.66 6.96 6.33
N LEU A 416 2.07 8.22 6.13
CA LEU A 416 1.65 9.42 6.90
C LEU A 416 1.52 9.16 8.41
N ALA A 417 2.54 8.50 8.98
CA ALA A 417 2.48 7.91 10.31
C ALA A 417 2.20 8.92 11.45
N SER A 418 2.40 10.22 11.23
CA SER A 418 1.98 11.29 12.14
C SER A 418 0.49 11.20 12.53
N ILE A 419 -0.38 10.74 11.63
CA ILE A 419 -1.83 10.60 11.89
C ILE A 419 -2.11 9.60 13.03
N LEU A 420 -1.29 8.56 13.19
CA LEU A 420 -1.41 7.60 14.30
C LEU A 420 -1.11 8.24 15.66
N THR A 421 -0.53 9.44 15.70
CA THR A 421 -0.29 10.19 16.95
C THR A 421 -1.42 11.17 17.31
N ARG A 422 -2.38 11.41 16.41
CA ARG A 422 -3.52 12.33 16.66
C ARG A 422 -4.55 11.68 17.59
N SER A 423 -5.11 12.49 18.50
CA SER A 423 -6.15 12.02 19.44
C SER A 423 -7.42 11.58 18.71
N SER A 424 -8.16 10.65 19.30
CA SER A 424 -9.47 10.24 18.79
C SER A 424 -10.51 11.36 18.97
N SER A 425 -11.38 11.50 17.97
CA SER A 425 -12.57 12.37 18.02
C SER A 425 -13.50 12.06 19.20
N LEU A 426 -13.44 10.85 19.77
CA LEU A 426 -14.19 10.43 20.95
C LEU A 426 -13.80 11.19 22.24
N TRP A 427 -12.53 11.58 22.38
CA TRP A 427 -12.00 12.10 23.65
C TRP A 427 -11.70 13.58 23.61
N ASP A 428 -11.22 14.09 22.48
CA ASP A 428 -10.76 15.47 22.38
C ASP A 428 -10.89 16.01 20.97
N ALA A 429 -12.03 16.66 20.71
CA ALA A 429 -12.24 17.42 19.48
C ALA A 429 -11.20 18.56 19.31
N VAL A 430 -10.70 19.15 20.40
CA VAL A 430 -9.75 20.29 20.37
C VAL A 430 -8.36 19.85 19.92
N ASN A 431 -7.88 18.69 20.37
CA ASN A 431 -6.65 18.09 19.82
C ASN A 431 -6.81 17.57 18.39
N ALA A 432 -8.05 17.44 17.88
CA ALA A 432 -8.37 17.31 16.45
C ALA A 432 -8.56 18.66 15.72
N TYR A 433 -8.09 19.79 16.29
CA TYR A 433 -7.93 21.07 15.58
C TYR A 433 -6.46 21.57 15.58
N GLY A 434 -5.49 20.72 15.93
CA GLY A 434 -4.07 21.08 15.95
C GLY A 434 -3.54 21.51 14.57
N ASN A 435 -2.88 22.69 14.53
CA ASN A 435 -2.40 23.38 13.33
C ASN A 435 -1.40 22.58 12.47
N ALA A 436 -1.41 22.88 11.18
CA ALA A 436 -0.69 22.17 10.14
C ALA A 436 0.82 22.49 9.98
N ALA A 437 1.69 21.47 10.02
CA ALA A 437 2.67 21.22 8.93
C ALA A 437 3.13 19.73 8.86
N TRP A 438 3.15 19.06 7.68
CA TRP A 438 3.70 17.71 7.36
C TRP A 438 2.92 16.34 7.57
N ASP A 439 1.61 16.30 7.86
CA ASP A 439 0.63 15.43 7.14
C ASP A 439 -0.13 16.38 6.18
N CYS A 440 -1.17 15.99 5.42
CA CYS A 440 -1.85 16.95 4.54
C CYS A 440 -2.57 18.08 5.32
N GLY A 441 -3.04 17.79 6.54
CA GLY A 441 -3.47 18.79 7.54
C GLY A 441 -2.39 19.11 8.58
N GLY A 442 -1.16 18.72 8.29
CA GLY A 442 0.10 18.98 8.94
C GLY A 442 0.42 18.47 10.37
N LEU A 443 1.33 17.48 10.53
CA LEU A 443 2.15 17.27 11.74
C LEU A 443 3.58 16.72 11.43
N TYR A 444 4.66 17.44 11.82
CA TYR A 444 6.07 17.04 11.57
C TYR A 444 6.66 16.32 12.78
N GLN A 445 7.21 15.14 12.52
CA GLN A 445 7.77 14.30 13.57
C GLN A 445 9.12 13.68 13.17
N VAL A 446 9.75 14.09 12.06
CA VAL A 446 11.14 13.68 11.77
C VAL A 446 12.07 14.21 12.84
N GLY A 447 12.88 13.33 13.45
CA GLY A 447 13.69 13.58 14.64
C GLY A 447 12.91 13.50 15.96
N MET A 448 11.58 13.51 15.94
CA MET A 448 10.72 13.67 17.12
C MET A 448 9.57 12.63 17.25
N PHE A 449 9.50 11.63 16.37
CA PHE A 449 8.42 10.64 16.41
C PHE A 449 8.44 9.84 17.72
N PRO A 450 7.29 9.53 18.34
CA PRO A 450 7.22 8.66 19.51
C PRO A 450 7.79 7.26 19.20
N HIS A 451 9.06 7.05 19.57
CA HIS A 451 9.84 5.93 19.01
C HIS A 451 10.03 4.74 19.95
N TRP A 452 9.94 4.91 21.28
CA TRP A 452 10.17 3.86 22.30
C TRP A 452 11.42 2.97 22.07
N GLY A 453 12.43 3.47 21.37
CA GLY A 453 13.62 2.73 20.95
C GLY A 453 13.44 1.76 19.76
N VAL A 454 12.24 1.64 19.19
CA VAL A 454 11.89 0.64 18.16
C VAL A 454 11.53 1.22 16.78
N TRP A 455 11.31 2.53 16.67
CA TRP A 455 11.00 3.18 15.39
C TRP A 455 12.21 3.84 14.72
N SER A 456 12.26 3.67 13.42
CA SER A 456 13.16 4.34 12.48
C SER A 456 12.37 5.22 11.52
N GLU A 457 12.99 6.18 10.84
CA GLU A 457 12.28 7.21 10.06
C GLU A 457 12.89 7.39 8.67
N TRP A 458 12.04 7.54 7.65
CA TRP A 458 12.44 8.09 6.35
C TRP A 458 12.99 9.52 6.52
N ASN A 459 14.30 9.69 6.32
CA ASN A 459 14.99 10.95 6.53
C ASN A 459 14.88 11.88 5.31
N GLY A 460 13.77 12.61 5.22
CA GLY A 460 13.57 13.63 4.18
C GLY A 460 14.63 14.75 4.19
N LYS A 461 15.25 15.03 5.35
CA LYS A 461 16.35 16.01 5.45
C LYS A 461 17.62 15.48 4.76
N TYR A 462 17.94 14.20 4.90
CA TYR A 462 19.03 13.54 4.17
C TYR A 462 18.83 13.68 2.66
N ARG A 463 17.63 13.33 2.17
CA ARG A 463 17.25 13.46 0.75
C ARG A 463 17.56 14.86 0.23
N ASP A 464 17.06 15.89 0.91
CA ASP A 464 17.16 17.27 0.44
C ASP A 464 18.57 17.84 0.55
N VAL A 465 19.29 17.56 1.64
CA VAL A 465 20.68 17.99 1.83
C VAL A 465 21.62 17.30 0.84
N ALA A 466 21.48 15.98 0.62
CA ALA A 466 22.28 15.26 -0.36
C ALA A 466 22.05 15.80 -1.77
N ARG A 467 20.77 16.02 -2.16
CA ARG A 467 20.38 16.65 -3.44
C ARG A 467 21.02 18.04 -3.60
N GLN A 468 20.91 18.91 -2.60
CA GLN A 468 21.44 20.27 -2.63
C GLN A 468 22.98 20.30 -2.68
N PHE A 469 23.68 19.52 -1.85
CA PHE A 469 25.14 19.50 -1.84
C PHE A 469 25.71 18.94 -3.15
N ILE A 470 25.24 17.77 -3.60
CA ILE A 470 25.81 17.07 -4.77
C ILE A 470 25.59 17.84 -6.08
N LYS A 471 24.53 18.66 -6.20
CA LYS A 471 24.36 19.59 -7.34
C LYS A 471 25.17 20.89 -7.23
N GLY A 472 25.93 21.08 -6.15
CA GLY A 472 26.86 22.21 -6.00
C GLY A 472 26.21 23.51 -5.49
N THR A 473 25.38 23.43 -4.44
CA THR A 473 24.70 24.60 -3.82
C THR A 473 25.46 25.14 -2.61
N ASP A 474 25.42 26.45 -2.39
CA ASP A 474 26.02 27.11 -1.21
C ASP A 474 25.30 26.75 0.09
N GLY A 475 26.05 26.69 1.19
CA GLY A 475 25.53 26.52 2.56
C GLY A 475 25.29 25.08 3.02
N PHE A 476 25.62 24.07 2.21
CA PHE A 476 25.25 22.66 2.49
C PHE A 476 26.39 21.74 2.97
N SER A 477 27.65 22.17 2.98
CA SER A 477 28.80 21.29 3.34
C SER A 477 28.69 20.70 4.75
N GLY A 478 28.41 21.53 5.76
CA GLY A 478 28.24 21.08 7.15
C GLY A 478 27.03 20.15 7.33
N ALA A 479 25.88 20.52 6.76
CA ALA A 479 24.68 19.67 6.80
C ALA A 479 24.89 18.33 6.09
N PHE A 480 25.66 18.31 5.00
CA PHE A 480 26.02 17.09 4.29
C PHE A 480 26.94 16.18 5.12
N ALA A 481 27.87 16.77 5.88
CA ALA A 481 28.68 16.04 6.84
C ALA A 481 27.83 15.42 7.98
N GLU A 482 26.80 16.12 8.47
CA GLU A 482 25.83 15.53 9.41
C GLU A 482 25.07 14.35 8.78
N CYS A 483 24.70 14.43 7.50
CA CYS A 483 24.03 13.34 6.78
C CYS A 483 24.93 12.10 6.63
N LEU A 484 26.20 12.29 6.27
CA LEU A 484 27.21 11.22 6.21
C LEU A 484 27.38 10.51 7.58
N CYS A 485 27.23 11.24 8.69
CA CYS A 485 27.26 10.68 10.05
C CYS A 485 25.94 10.06 10.53
N GLY A 486 24.91 9.93 9.69
CA GLY A 486 23.61 9.36 10.07
C GLY A 486 22.68 10.34 10.80
N SER A 487 22.84 11.63 10.53
CA SER A 487 22.04 12.74 11.09
C SER A 487 21.98 12.77 12.64
N PRO A 488 23.12 12.88 13.34
CA PRO A 488 23.15 13.03 14.80
C PRO A 488 22.33 14.24 15.29
N ASN A 489 22.27 15.31 14.49
CA ASN A 489 21.42 16.49 14.66
C ASN A 489 19.90 16.23 14.71
N LEU A 490 19.44 15.05 14.29
CA LEU A 490 18.03 14.61 14.39
C LEU A 490 17.84 13.49 15.41
N TYR A 491 18.81 12.59 15.53
CA TYR A 491 18.63 11.30 16.22
C TYR A 491 19.42 11.17 17.53
N GLN A 492 20.56 11.84 17.69
CA GLN A 492 21.47 11.58 18.82
C GLN A 492 20.93 12.08 20.17
N GLU A 493 20.40 13.31 20.23
CA GLU A 493 19.91 13.90 21.49
C GLU A 493 18.71 13.14 22.07
N GLY A 494 17.84 12.59 21.20
CA GLY A 494 16.71 11.74 21.59
C GLY A 494 17.09 10.32 22.03
N GLY A 495 18.37 10.01 22.20
CA GLY A 495 18.84 8.68 22.60
C GLY A 495 18.69 7.60 21.53
N ARG A 496 18.49 7.98 20.27
CA ARG A 496 18.45 7.08 19.11
C ARG A 496 19.86 6.84 18.55
N LYS A 497 19.93 6.03 17.50
CA LYS A 497 21.15 5.50 16.88
C LYS A 497 21.17 5.82 15.38
N PRO A 498 22.32 5.71 14.67
CA PRO A 498 22.39 6.05 13.26
C PRO A 498 21.35 5.31 12.38
N TRP A 499 21.09 4.02 12.65
CA TRP A 499 20.12 3.22 11.90
C TRP A 499 18.65 3.61 12.14
N ASN A 500 18.36 4.50 13.10
CA ASN A 500 17.03 5.11 13.15
C ASN A 500 16.78 6.10 12.01
N SER A 501 17.81 6.41 11.22
CA SER A 501 17.72 7.14 9.97
C SER A 501 17.66 6.18 8.77
N ILE A 502 16.51 6.12 8.09
CA ILE A 502 16.39 5.52 6.76
C ILE A 502 16.76 6.60 5.74
N ASN A 503 17.98 6.51 5.20
CA ASN A 503 18.51 7.44 4.23
C ASN A 503 18.05 7.07 2.82
N PHE A 504 17.53 8.04 2.07
CA PHE A 504 17.12 7.83 0.68
C PHE A 504 17.42 9.08 -0.16
N VAL A 505 17.74 8.87 -1.44
CA VAL A 505 17.92 9.98 -2.41
C VAL A 505 16.65 10.17 -3.25
N CYS A 506 15.96 9.08 -3.55
CA CYS A 506 14.75 8.99 -4.37
C CYS A 506 13.83 7.91 -3.78
N ALA A 507 12.55 7.96 -4.13
CA ALA A 507 11.50 7.02 -3.74
C ALA A 507 10.51 6.87 -4.92
N HIS A 508 9.43 6.11 -4.74
CA HIS A 508 8.30 6.12 -5.69
C HIS A 508 7.76 7.53 -5.93
N ASP A 509 7.74 8.32 -4.85
CA ASP A 509 7.45 9.74 -4.79
C ASP A 509 8.61 10.61 -5.32
N GLY A 510 8.29 11.58 -6.18
CA GLY A 510 9.27 12.49 -6.76
C GLY A 510 9.97 11.93 -8.00
N PHE A 511 11.11 12.54 -8.33
CA PHE A 511 11.97 12.11 -9.43
C PHE A 511 12.73 10.81 -9.10
N THR A 512 12.92 9.98 -10.12
CA THR A 512 13.97 8.94 -10.17
C THR A 512 15.36 9.55 -10.03
N LEU A 513 16.36 8.73 -9.71
CA LEU A 513 17.77 9.15 -9.67
C LEU A 513 18.26 9.65 -11.03
N ALA A 514 17.74 9.11 -12.13
CA ALA A 514 18.06 9.61 -13.46
C ALA A 514 17.46 11.00 -13.67
N ASP A 515 16.14 11.15 -13.45
CA ASP A 515 15.39 12.40 -13.68
C ASP A 515 15.87 13.56 -12.81
N LEU A 516 16.31 13.27 -11.58
CA LEU A 516 17.00 14.20 -10.67
C LEU A 516 18.20 14.91 -11.33
N THR A 517 18.82 14.25 -12.32
CA THR A 517 19.94 14.78 -13.12
C THR A 517 19.54 15.26 -14.52
N MET A 518 18.28 15.06 -14.94
CA MET A 518 17.79 15.40 -16.29
C MET A 518 16.79 16.56 -16.33
N TYR A 519 16.11 16.86 -15.22
CA TYR A 519 15.03 17.84 -15.18
C TYR A 519 15.19 18.84 -14.03
N ASN A 520 14.94 20.11 -14.32
CA ASN A 520 14.83 21.17 -13.30
C ASN A 520 13.38 21.32 -12.80
N THR A 521 12.40 21.01 -13.64
CA THR A 521 10.96 21.15 -13.34
C THR A 521 10.22 19.84 -13.58
N LYS A 522 9.14 19.60 -12.84
CA LYS A 522 8.23 18.46 -13.08
C LYS A 522 7.41 18.62 -14.37
N HIS A 523 7.14 17.49 -15.02
CA HIS A 523 6.41 17.37 -16.30
C HIS A 523 5.23 16.40 -16.14
N ASN A 524 4.34 16.69 -15.19
CA ASN A 524 3.21 15.86 -14.76
C ASN A 524 1.93 16.09 -15.58
N LEU A 525 2.01 16.71 -16.76
CA LEU A 525 0.82 17.00 -17.60
C LEU A 525 0.00 15.73 -17.91
N ALA A 526 0.67 14.58 -18.02
CA ALA A 526 0.05 13.27 -18.21
C ALA A 526 -0.86 12.81 -17.05
N ASN A 527 -0.79 13.44 -15.88
CA ASN A 527 -1.63 13.11 -14.72
C ASN A 527 -3.03 13.73 -14.84
N GLY A 528 -3.22 14.69 -15.76
CA GLY A 528 -4.49 15.37 -16.00
C GLY A 528 -4.84 16.47 -15.00
N GLU A 529 -3.88 16.91 -14.18
CA GLU A 529 -4.06 17.94 -13.14
C GLU A 529 -3.33 19.26 -13.47
N GLU A 530 -3.09 19.53 -14.76
CA GLU A 530 -2.44 20.76 -15.25
C GLU A 530 -1.07 21.03 -14.58
N ASN A 531 -0.31 19.97 -14.27
CA ASN A 531 1.00 20.02 -13.58
C ASN A 531 0.95 20.56 -12.13
N LYS A 532 -0.23 20.61 -11.51
CA LYS A 532 -0.41 21.12 -10.12
C LYS A 532 0.03 20.10 -9.07
N ASP A 533 -0.21 18.82 -9.34
CA ASP A 533 0.12 17.67 -8.51
C ASP A 533 1.64 17.42 -8.38
N GLY A 534 2.09 16.71 -7.34
CA GLY A 534 3.52 16.42 -7.12
C GLY A 534 4.38 17.59 -6.59
N GLU A 535 5.60 17.30 -6.14
CA GLU A 535 6.51 18.27 -5.52
C GLU A 535 7.02 19.34 -6.51
N ASN A 536 7.11 20.59 -6.07
CA ASN A 536 7.69 21.70 -6.82
C ASN A 536 9.21 21.85 -6.55
N HIS A 537 9.65 21.68 -5.29
CA HIS A 537 11.02 21.89 -4.83
C HIS A 537 11.85 20.60 -4.87
N ASN A 538 12.03 20.05 -6.07
CA ASN A 538 12.68 18.75 -6.27
C ASN A 538 14.18 18.70 -5.90
N ASN A 539 14.82 19.85 -5.66
CA ASN A 539 16.26 19.99 -5.41
C ASN A 539 17.15 19.37 -6.52
N SER A 540 16.62 19.29 -7.74
CA SER A 540 17.25 18.65 -8.91
C SER A 540 18.16 19.58 -9.70
N TRP A 541 18.91 19.02 -10.65
CA TRP A 541 19.65 19.79 -11.66
C TRP A 541 19.81 19.00 -12.96
N ASN A 542 19.30 19.55 -14.06
CA ASN A 542 19.34 18.97 -15.41
C ASN A 542 20.75 18.79 -16.02
N CYS A 543 21.80 19.15 -15.29
CA CYS A 543 23.21 19.09 -15.70
C CYS A 543 23.56 19.97 -16.92
N GLY A 544 22.72 20.97 -17.23
CA GLY A 544 22.96 22.01 -18.24
C GLY A 544 22.00 22.01 -19.44
N GLN A 545 21.19 20.97 -19.62
CA GLN A 545 20.16 20.87 -20.68
C GLN A 545 18.98 20.05 -20.15
N GLU A 546 17.73 20.45 -20.43
CA GLU A 546 16.52 19.74 -19.94
C GLU A 546 16.23 18.47 -20.76
N GLY A 547 15.78 17.39 -20.12
CA GLY A 547 15.31 16.16 -20.76
C GLY A 547 16.41 15.21 -21.25
N GLU A 548 16.03 14.12 -21.91
CA GLU A 548 16.94 13.02 -22.29
C GLU A 548 17.88 13.34 -23.48
N PHE A 549 17.40 14.11 -24.46
CA PHE A 549 18.05 14.30 -25.76
C PHE A 549 19.12 15.41 -25.74
N VAL A 550 20.19 15.15 -24.99
CA VAL A 550 21.25 16.13 -24.70
C VAL A 550 22.61 15.74 -25.24
N ASN A 551 23.54 16.70 -25.26
CA ASN A 551 24.90 16.49 -25.76
C ASN A 551 25.72 15.49 -24.90
N THR A 552 26.81 14.98 -25.46
CA THR A 552 27.65 13.94 -24.83
C THR A 552 28.30 14.41 -23.52
N SER A 553 28.63 15.69 -23.36
CA SER A 553 29.17 16.24 -22.11
C SER A 553 28.16 16.22 -20.97
N VAL A 554 26.90 16.60 -21.22
CA VAL A 554 25.81 16.52 -20.24
C VAL A 554 25.55 15.06 -19.87
N LYS A 555 25.48 14.15 -20.85
CA LYS A 555 25.33 12.69 -20.58
C LYS A 555 26.45 12.13 -19.70
N LYS A 556 27.70 12.58 -19.90
CA LYS A 556 28.84 12.21 -19.05
C LYS A 556 28.72 12.77 -17.63
N LEU A 557 28.28 14.02 -17.47
CA LEU A 557 28.06 14.64 -16.16
C LEU A 557 26.94 13.94 -15.39
N ARG A 558 25.77 13.69 -16.00
CA ARG A 558 24.66 12.94 -15.40
C ARG A 558 25.09 11.58 -14.85
N ARG A 559 25.82 10.79 -15.65
CA ARG A 559 26.39 9.49 -15.24
C ARG A 559 27.33 9.60 -14.03
N ARG A 560 28.03 10.73 -13.84
CA ARG A 560 28.79 10.99 -12.61
C ARG A 560 27.88 11.37 -11.45
N GLN A 561 26.92 12.27 -11.65
CA GLN A 561 25.98 12.67 -10.59
C GLN A 561 25.21 11.49 -10.01
N MET A 562 24.72 10.57 -10.85
CA MET A 562 24.08 9.32 -10.39
C MET A 562 25.02 8.46 -9.52
N ARG A 563 26.31 8.36 -9.88
CA ARG A 563 27.33 7.68 -9.07
C ARG A 563 27.64 8.43 -7.79
N ASN A 564 27.67 9.76 -7.80
CA ASN A 564 27.91 10.59 -6.63
C ASN A 564 26.79 10.41 -5.59
N PHE A 565 25.53 10.38 -6.05
CA PHE A 565 24.36 10.11 -5.21
C PHE A 565 24.36 8.69 -4.64
N PHE A 566 24.60 7.67 -5.47
CA PHE A 566 24.63 6.27 -5.00
C PHE A 566 25.84 6.02 -4.07
N LEU A 567 26.99 6.65 -4.33
CA LEU A 567 28.15 6.63 -3.44
C LEU A 567 27.80 7.24 -2.08
N CYS A 568 27.21 8.44 -2.06
CA CYS A 568 26.76 9.12 -0.85
C CYS A 568 25.81 8.26 -0.02
N LEU A 569 24.81 7.64 -0.66
CA LEU A 569 23.89 6.71 -0.02
C LEU A 569 24.61 5.52 0.63
N MET A 570 25.57 4.89 -0.06
CA MET A 570 26.24 3.68 0.42
C MET A 570 27.33 3.93 1.47
N VAL A 571 27.91 5.13 1.53
CA VAL A 571 29.00 5.48 2.49
C VAL A 571 28.53 6.32 3.68
N SER A 572 27.24 6.63 3.78
CA SER A 572 26.66 7.28 4.97
C SER A 572 26.37 6.26 6.07
N GLN A 573 26.46 6.68 7.33
CA GLN A 573 25.84 5.95 8.45
C GLN A 573 24.32 6.05 8.37
N GLY A 574 23.60 5.10 8.96
CA GLY A 574 22.15 4.92 8.79
C GLY A 574 21.84 3.83 7.79
N VAL A 575 20.55 3.59 7.51
CA VAL A 575 20.08 2.50 6.63
C VAL A 575 19.78 3.05 5.24
N PRO A 576 20.49 2.63 4.17
CA PRO A 576 20.20 3.10 2.81
C PRO A 576 18.96 2.41 2.22
N MET A 577 18.11 3.21 1.58
CA MET A 577 16.99 2.75 0.75
C MET A 577 17.22 3.13 -0.72
N ILE A 578 17.05 2.16 -1.62
CA ILE A 578 17.15 2.29 -3.08
C ILE A 578 15.74 2.20 -3.66
N TYR A 579 15.37 3.09 -4.59
CA TYR A 579 14.12 3.00 -5.32
C TYR A 579 14.25 2.12 -6.58
N MET A 580 13.22 1.32 -6.85
CA MET A 580 13.14 0.40 -7.98
C MET A 580 13.50 1.04 -9.33
N GLY A 581 14.60 0.57 -9.94
CA GLY A 581 15.06 0.97 -11.26
C GLY A 581 16.11 2.08 -11.25
N ASP A 582 16.35 2.74 -10.11
CA ASP A 582 17.43 3.72 -9.99
C ASP A 582 18.79 3.07 -10.28
N GLU A 583 18.98 1.79 -9.97
CA GLU A 583 20.23 1.04 -10.17
C GLU A 583 20.64 0.82 -11.64
N TYR A 584 19.73 0.99 -12.61
CA TYR A 584 20.08 1.11 -14.04
C TYR A 584 19.84 2.52 -14.62
N GLY A 585 19.21 3.42 -13.86
CA GLY A 585 18.85 4.76 -14.32
C GLY A 585 17.50 4.81 -15.05
N HIS A 586 16.47 4.20 -14.46
CA HIS A 586 15.08 4.36 -14.89
C HIS A 586 14.68 5.83 -14.97
N THR A 587 13.78 6.17 -15.89
CA THR A 587 13.26 7.53 -16.08
C THR A 587 11.74 7.51 -16.21
N LYS A 588 11.09 8.45 -15.55
CA LYS A 588 9.66 8.76 -15.63
C LYS A 588 9.38 9.87 -16.65
N GLY A 589 10.34 10.20 -17.52
CA GLY A 589 10.24 11.29 -18.50
C GLY A 589 10.13 12.68 -17.88
N GLY A 590 10.56 12.84 -16.61
CA GLY A 590 10.37 14.07 -15.84
C GLY A 590 9.01 14.19 -15.14
N ASN A 591 8.17 13.14 -15.15
CA ASN A 591 7.01 13.08 -14.26
C ASN A 591 7.46 12.69 -12.84
N ASN A 592 7.18 13.53 -11.85
CA ASN A 592 7.62 13.33 -10.47
C ASN A 592 6.50 12.83 -9.53
N ASN A 593 5.33 12.47 -10.05
CA ASN A 593 4.20 11.99 -9.27
C ASN A 593 3.41 10.99 -10.11
N THR A 594 3.92 9.77 -10.21
CA THR A 594 3.48 8.80 -11.22
C THR A 594 2.37 7.87 -10.74
N TYR A 595 1.64 8.31 -9.71
CA TYR A 595 0.60 7.56 -8.99
C TYR A 595 -0.51 6.94 -9.86
N CYS A 596 -0.78 7.55 -11.03
CA CYS A 596 -1.92 7.22 -11.87
C CYS A 596 -1.63 6.38 -13.13
N HIS A 597 -0.40 5.86 -13.32
CA HIS A 597 0.05 5.26 -14.59
C HIS A 597 0.35 3.75 -14.50
N ASP A 598 -0.53 2.90 -15.06
CA ASP A 598 -0.24 1.49 -15.30
C ASP A 598 0.44 1.28 -16.67
N ASN A 599 1.63 1.86 -16.85
CA ASN A 599 2.38 1.78 -18.10
C ASN A 599 3.91 1.82 -17.87
N PHE A 600 4.69 1.91 -18.96
CA PHE A 600 6.15 1.87 -18.96
C PHE A 600 6.84 2.93 -18.09
N ILE A 601 6.13 4.00 -17.67
CA ILE A 601 6.63 5.03 -16.75
C ILE A 601 6.91 4.44 -15.36
N ASN A 602 6.13 3.45 -14.92
CA ASN A 602 6.28 2.77 -13.62
C ASN A 602 6.81 1.34 -13.72
N TYR A 603 6.94 0.79 -14.92
CA TYR A 603 7.42 -0.58 -15.08
C TYR A 603 8.95 -0.67 -15.11
N PHE A 604 9.49 -1.69 -14.46
CA PHE A 604 10.90 -2.03 -14.54
C PHE A 604 11.26 -2.47 -15.97
N ARG A 605 12.18 -1.72 -16.59
CA ARG A 605 12.62 -1.94 -17.97
C ARG A 605 13.80 -2.90 -18.03
N TRP A 606 13.51 -4.19 -17.88
CA TRP A 606 14.50 -5.28 -17.99
C TRP A 606 15.28 -5.24 -19.30
N ASP A 607 14.64 -4.87 -20.40
CA ASP A 607 15.26 -4.62 -21.71
C ASP A 607 16.30 -3.50 -21.65
N LYS A 608 16.05 -2.42 -20.91
CA LYS A 608 17.01 -1.32 -20.75
C LYS A 608 18.15 -1.70 -19.81
N MET A 609 17.83 -2.42 -18.73
CA MET A 609 18.83 -2.98 -17.81
C MET A 609 19.78 -3.95 -18.56
N GLU A 610 19.25 -4.83 -19.41
CA GLU A 610 20.01 -5.74 -20.29
C GLU A 610 20.79 -4.98 -21.38
N GLU A 611 20.13 -4.12 -22.18
CA GLU A 611 20.73 -3.36 -23.30
C GLU A 611 21.92 -2.51 -22.85
N PHE A 612 21.79 -1.83 -21.71
CA PHE A 612 22.89 -1.04 -21.19
C PHE A 612 23.95 -1.88 -20.47
N SER A 613 23.62 -3.09 -19.97
CA SER A 613 24.47 -3.97 -19.15
C SER A 613 25.34 -3.20 -18.15
N SER A 614 24.72 -2.20 -17.52
CA SER A 614 25.41 -0.93 -17.36
C SER A 614 26.58 -0.98 -16.39
N ASP A 615 27.66 -0.29 -16.75
CA ASP A 615 28.75 0.04 -15.83
C ASP A 615 28.23 0.73 -14.55
N PHE A 616 27.02 1.33 -14.62
CA PHE A 616 26.34 1.85 -13.45
C PHE A 616 25.73 0.75 -12.57
N PHE A 617 24.95 -0.21 -13.10
CA PHE A 617 24.46 -1.35 -12.31
C PHE A 617 25.61 -2.15 -11.69
N ARG A 618 26.69 -2.37 -12.46
CA ARG A 618 27.92 -2.99 -11.95
C ARG A 618 28.53 -2.18 -10.80
N PHE A 619 28.58 -0.85 -10.93
CA PHE A 619 29.02 0.05 -9.86
C PHE A 619 28.10 -0.07 -8.63
N CYS A 620 26.78 -0.10 -8.79
CA CYS A 620 25.83 -0.28 -7.69
C CYS A 620 26.06 -1.59 -6.94
N CYS A 621 26.17 -2.72 -7.65
CA CYS A 621 26.49 -4.04 -7.07
C CYS A 621 27.85 -4.06 -6.33
N HIS A 622 28.84 -3.31 -6.81
CA HIS A 622 30.12 -3.18 -6.10
C HIS A 622 30.01 -2.30 -4.87
N MET A 623 29.20 -1.24 -4.88
CA MET A 623 29.04 -0.33 -3.75
C MET A 623 28.21 -0.93 -2.61
N THR A 624 27.13 -1.65 -2.91
CA THR A 624 26.36 -2.42 -1.91
C THR A 624 27.21 -3.52 -1.28
N LYS A 625 27.93 -4.30 -2.10
CA LYS A 625 28.88 -5.30 -1.61
C LYS A 625 30.00 -4.67 -0.77
N PHE A 626 30.56 -3.54 -1.21
CA PHE A 626 31.59 -2.83 -0.45
C PHE A 626 31.06 -2.36 0.91
N ARG A 627 29.82 -1.86 0.97
CA ARG A 627 29.15 -1.50 2.23
C ARG A 627 29.04 -2.70 3.17
N HIS A 628 28.53 -3.83 2.71
CA HIS A 628 28.43 -5.07 3.51
C HIS A 628 29.79 -5.61 3.99
N GLU A 629 30.87 -5.33 3.26
CA GLU A 629 32.22 -5.72 3.67
C GLU A 629 32.90 -4.73 4.63
N CYS A 630 32.34 -3.55 4.90
CA CYS A 630 32.95 -2.51 5.75
C CYS A 630 32.15 -2.32 7.04
N GLU A 631 32.66 -2.85 8.15
CA GLU A 631 32.11 -2.67 9.50
C GLU A 631 31.88 -1.19 9.83
N SER A 632 32.78 -0.32 9.39
CA SER A 632 32.71 1.10 9.67
C SER A 632 31.52 1.81 9.03
N LEU A 633 30.84 1.22 8.04
CA LEU A 633 29.66 1.80 7.39
C LEU A 633 28.33 1.39 8.05
N GLY A 634 28.38 0.54 9.09
CA GLY A 634 27.25 0.08 9.90
C GLY A 634 27.49 0.20 11.41
N LEU A 635 27.98 1.35 11.88
CA LEU A 635 28.38 1.52 13.28
C LEU A 635 27.23 1.36 14.28
N ASN A 636 27.56 0.81 15.47
CA ASN A 636 26.63 0.68 16.62
C ASN A 636 26.31 2.02 17.31
N ASP A 637 27.03 3.09 16.98
CA ASP A 637 26.93 4.42 17.56
C ASP A 637 27.36 5.47 16.54
N PHE A 638 27.01 6.75 16.79
CA PHE A 638 27.46 7.85 15.94
C PHE A 638 29.00 7.92 15.90
N PRO A 639 29.62 8.15 14.73
CA PRO A 639 31.07 8.17 14.61
C PRO A 639 31.69 9.31 15.44
N THR A 640 32.63 8.95 16.30
CA THR A 640 33.45 9.89 17.07
C THR A 640 34.69 10.31 16.28
N ALA A 641 35.41 11.34 16.75
CA ALA A 641 36.69 11.79 16.18
C ALA A 641 37.81 10.71 16.16
N GLU A 642 37.67 9.64 16.97
CA GLU A 642 38.56 8.47 16.92
C GLU A 642 38.28 7.54 15.73
N ARG A 643 37.06 7.59 15.18
CA ARG A 643 36.61 6.72 14.07
C ARG A 643 36.58 7.48 12.75
N LEU A 644 36.16 8.74 12.75
CA LEU A 644 36.00 9.57 11.56
C LEU A 644 36.72 10.91 11.71
N GLN A 645 37.52 11.30 10.71
CA GLN A 645 38.20 12.60 10.66
C GLN A 645 37.84 13.36 9.39
N TRP A 646 37.52 14.65 9.51
CA TRP A 646 37.14 15.49 8.37
C TRP A 646 38.35 16.16 7.70
N HIS A 647 38.28 16.30 6.37
CA HIS A 647 39.34 16.85 5.53
C HIS A 647 38.79 17.79 4.46
N GLY A 648 39.64 18.70 3.99
CA GLY A 648 39.40 19.52 2.81
C GLY A 648 40.33 19.11 1.66
N GLN A 649 40.69 20.06 0.80
CA GLN A 649 41.76 19.84 -0.20
C GLN A 649 43.13 19.60 0.47
N THR A 650 43.28 19.99 1.73
CA THR A 650 44.42 19.68 2.60
C THR A 650 43.94 18.79 3.76
N THR A 651 44.78 17.81 4.11
CA THR A 651 44.58 16.89 5.23
C THR A 651 44.20 17.62 6.52
N ALA A 652 43.18 17.13 7.22
CA ALA A 652 42.66 17.67 8.49
C ALA A 652 42.23 19.16 8.48
N VAL A 653 42.05 19.78 7.30
CA VAL A 653 41.56 21.17 7.15
C VAL A 653 40.26 21.18 6.33
N PRO A 654 39.11 20.78 6.91
CA PRO A 654 37.81 20.83 6.22
C PRO A 654 37.32 22.27 6.02
N ASP A 655 36.50 22.48 5.00
CA ASP A 655 35.87 23.77 4.68
C ASP A 655 34.35 23.71 4.91
N TRP A 656 33.90 24.39 5.96
CA TRP A 656 32.50 24.52 6.34
C TRP A 656 31.90 25.90 6.01
N SER A 657 32.57 26.69 5.16
CA SER A 657 32.02 27.96 4.69
C SER A 657 30.85 27.75 3.72
N ASP A 658 29.99 28.77 3.57
CA ASP A 658 28.86 28.72 2.64
C ASP A 658 29.30 28.42 1.20
N ALA A 659 30.47 28.92 0.79
CA ALA A 659 31.04 28.71 -0.54
C ALA A 659 31.66 27.32 -0.74
N SER A 660 31.74 26.49 0.31
CA SER A 660 32.36 25.17 0.24
C SER A 660 31.67 24.27 -0.78
N ARG A 661 32.49 23.49 -1.50
CA ARG A 661 32.07 22.48 -2.49
C ARG A 661 32.82 21.16 -2.33
N PHE A 662 33.50 20.98 -1.21
CA PHE A 662 34.35 19.82 -0.99
C PHE A 662 34.16 19.31 0.44
N VAL A 663 33.71 18.06 0.56
CA VAL A 663 33.61 17.35 1.84
C VAL A 663 34.33 16.02 1.70
N ALA A 664 35.29 15.76 2.57
CA ALA A 664 36.00 14.49 2.62
C ALA A 664 36.23 14.04 4.06
N PHE A 665 36.39 12.73 4.24
CA PHE A 665 36.70 12.14 5.54
C PHE A 665 37.56 10.89 5.40
N THR A 666 38.38 10.60 6.40
CA THR A 666 38.79 9.21 6.68
C THR A 666 37.85 8.56 7.68
N LEU A 667 37.73 7.24 7.56
CA LEU A 667 36.95 6.38 8.44
C LEU A 667 37.75 5.11 8.72
N ILE A 668 38.03 4.84 10.00
CA ILE A 668 38.79 3.65 10.43
C ILE A 668 37.86 2.43 10.39
N ASP A 669 38.27 1.41 9.64
CA ASP A 669 37.52 0.17 9.43
C ASP A 669 38.31 -1.06 9.90
N ALA A 670 37.67 -1.93 10.68
CA ALA A 670 38.32 -3.11 11.25
C ALA A 670 38.77 -4.15 10.20
N SER A 671 38.21 -4.13 8.98
CA SER A 671 38.48 -5.08 7.89
C SER A 671 39.33 -4.48 6.75
N LYS A 672 39.18 -3.17 6.47
CA LYS A 672 39.84 -2.45 5.38
C LYS A 672 41.00 -1.55 5.86
N GLY A 673 41.13 -1.33 7.17
CA GLY A 673 42.13 -0.43 7.77
C GLY A 673 41.62 1.00 7.84
N GLU A 674 41.70 1.74 6.73
CA GLU A 674 41.21 3.11 6.64
C GLU A 674 40.59 3.38 5.26
N LEU A 675 39.43 4.04 5.25
CA LEU A 675 38.70 4.45 4.06
C LEU A 675 38.79 5.96 3.90
N TYR A 676 39.36 6.45 2.79
CA TYR A 676 39.28 7.87 2.42
C TYR A 676 38.12 8.09 1.42
N VAL A 677 37.16 8.92 1.78
CA VAL A 677 35.99 9.26 0.95
C VAL A 677 35.95 10.76 0.70
N ALA A 678 35.70 11.19 -0.55
CA ALA A 678 35.62 12.61 -0.89
C ALA A 678 34.55 12.90 -1.94
N PHE A 679 33.85 14.02 -1.75
CA PHE A 679 32.85 14.57 -2.66
C PHE A 679 33.28 15.97 -3.09
N ASN A 680 33.69 16.10 -4.36
CA ASN A 680 33.88 17.40 -5.00
C ASN A 680 32.61 17.76 -5.79
N ALA A 681 31.79 18.64 -5.24
CA ALA A 681 30.61 19.22 -5.88
C ALA A 681 30.92 20.52 -6.66
N SER A 682 32.21 20.87 -6.84
CA SER A 682 32.63 22.03 -7.62
C SER A 682 32.54 21.76 -9.12
N HIS A 683 32.34 22.83 -9.89
CA HIS A 683 32.48 22.81 -11.35
C HIS A 683 33.95 22.77 -11.81
N ILE A 684 34.91 22.89 -10.88
CA ILE A 684 36.36 22.90 -11.12
C ILE A 684 36.99 21.64 -10.51
N PRO A 685 37.94 20.96 -11.18
CA PRO A 685 38.75 19.92 -10.56
C PRO A 685 39.65 20.49 -9.45
N VAL A 686 39.89 19.71 -8.39
CA VAL A 686 40.78 20.08 -7.28
C VAL A 686 41.89 19.05 -7.14
N ILE A 687 43.07 19.49 -6.68
CA ILE A 687 44.16 18.61 -6.26
C ILE A 687 44.04 18.44 -4.75
N VAL A 688 44.11 17.21 -4.27
CA VAL A 688 43.88 16.86 -2.87
C VAL A 688 45.13 16.20 -2.31
N SER A 689 45.59 16.66 -1.15
CA SER A 689 46.58 15.93 -0.34
C SER A 689 45.84 14.88 0.48
N LEU A 690 46.22 13.61 0.33
CA LEU A 690 45.71 12.53 1.19
C LEU A 690 46.44 12.55 2.55
N PRO A 691 45.79 12.06 3.63
CA PRO A 691 46.44 11.84 4.93
C PRO A 691 47.67 10.92 4.88
#